data_AF-I3YIK3-F1
#
_entry.id   AF-I3YIK3-F1
#
_cell.length_a   1.000
_cell.length_b   1.000
_cell.length_c   1.000
_cell.angle_alpha   90.00
_cell.angle_beta   90.00
_cell.angle_gamma   90.00
#
_symmetry.space_group_name_H-M   'P 1'
#
loop_
_entity.id
_entity.type
_entity.pdbx_description
1 polymer ?
#
loop_
_entity_poly.entity_id
_entity_poly.type
_entity_poly.pdbx_seq_one_letter_code
_entity_poly.pdbx_strand_id
1 'polypeptide(L)'
;MKNILNKLVVLLLAGFALAACAEHTEYDDTGFSAVEKLLYPSDGYALDLIEQADANLYFEWEVSKVGTPVYTVVFLDAAKKEIGRYLADNNGQKSSLKMLHSQLNTIAGDAGIEPDAAGDLYWTVCAGLGGAEQLSPAEPHKLTVKRYAVIDAPYHLYVTGEGSEFGTDPAAAKQMRELGDGKFEIYTRFTGSFSFINRNAAGSKRTFGVAEGRLTEGADAAGTGDGVYRVLVDFKAGTVKMEKIESVKYHWCWTPDPDAVMEYAGNGVWKRQITWDGDNRYRFDAVIDGTDYIWGYSSSDMSDSDMPSGLTGPQYRLSMRETGNINQWDYSFKHIAVLRNVTCTIVVDCSPEAEAYYHRYEFDFAPEATPVTLISPDDNASVVLNAQAGAKQTFSWNKLPDSDPAGKLTSYTLVFYSDAALEKAVGRKEAQYNGSVDVSFSELESIADAAGIAAEGTGDLYWAVESKLLSWTALSSGRKLTVTRMKGIPTAAYITGAASEFGSGYQTLKALGAGKFEIFTKLTTDAAGYNFTDGDTADARKFVVEGGAIRESDASVVSSEEAIYYILLDFGAGTAKLQKIENMRYLSPNVKTQHTEKQIKLPYQGNGIWYAAGVVPYLRDWDDDRYFFWAEVDGVKTKFGANPGMTGDLNSKPAENDSRFRVFWPIADVNGDDAGAFKMLHAYRGNDSKRVNIKLDMSPDTEHYYNYIEYLD
;
A
#
# COMPACT_ATOMS: atom_id res chain seq x y z
N MET A 1 32.94 0.05 -58.25
CA MET A 1 32.00 -0.97 -58.76
C MET A 1 31.44 -1.91 -57.67
N LYS A 2 32.13 -2.21 -56.55
CA LYS A 2 31.53 -2.98 -55.43
C LYS A 2 30.49 -2.20 -54.59
N ASN A 3 30.57 -0.86 -54.53
CA ASN A 3 29.68 -0.02 -53.72
C ASN A 3 28.36 0.41 -54.40
N ILE A 4 28.20 0.16 -55.71
CA ILE A 4 26.92 0.35 -56.41
C ILE A 4 26.12 -0.97 -56.40
N LEU A 5 26.82 -2.11 -56.51
CA LEU A 5 26.21 -3.43 -56.45
C LEU A 5 25.61 -3.75 -55.07
N ASN A 6 26.30 -3.42 -53.96
CA ASN A 6 25.76 -3.63 -52.61
C ASN A 6 24.59 -2.70 -52.28
N LYS A 7 24.52 -1.50 -52.86
CA LYS A 7 23.36 -0.60 -52.70
C LYS A 7 22.14 -1.06 -53.50
N LEU A 8 22.36 -1.68 -54.66
CA LEU A 8 21.29 -2.31 -55.45
C LEU A 8 20.76 -3.60 -54.83
N VAL A 9 21.60 -4.41 -54.19
CA VAL A 9 21.17 -5.64 -53.50
C VAL A 9 20.38 -5.34 -52.22
N VAL A 10 20.76 -4.31 -51.45
CA VAL A 10 20.00 -3.89 -50.26
C VAL A 10 18.68 -3.17 -50.64
N LEU A 11 18.63 -2.43 -51.77
CA LEU A 11 17.35 -1.91 -52.29
C LEU A 11 16.45 -3.02 -52.84
N LEU A 12 17.00 -4.09 -53.43
CA LEU A 12 16.23 -5.24 -53.90
C LEU A 12 15.65 -6.04 -52.71
N LEU A 13 16.42 -6.22 -51.63
CA LEU A 13 15.97 -6.89 -50.39
C LEU A 13 14.97 -6.04 -49.58
N ALA A 14 15.05 -4.71 -49.64
CA ALA A 14 14.04 -3.81 -49.09
C ALA A 14 12.76 -3.73 -49.95
N GLY A 15 12.88 -3.98 -51.27
CA GLY A 15 11.74 -4.08 -52.19
C GLY A 15 10.91 -5.36 -52.03
N PHE A 16 11.52 -6.47 -51.59
CA PHE A 16 10.80 -7.72 -51.29
C PHE A 16 10.19 -7.77 -49.88
N ALA A 17 10.60 -6.88 -48.96
CA ALA A 17 9.98 -6.76 -47.63
C ALA A 17 8.74 -5.82 -47.61
N LEU A 18 8.58 -4.96 -48.62
CA LEU A 18 7.44 -4.05 -48.76
C LEU A 18 6.41 -4.51 -49.82
N ALA A 19 6.69 -5.57 -50.57
CA ALA A 19 5.71 -6.24 -51.45
C ALA A 19 5.11 -7.52 -50.84
N ALA A 20 5.51 -7.90 -49.62
CA ALA A 20 5.00 -9.08 -48.91
C ALA A 20 3.88 -8.77 -47.88
N CYS A 21 3.36 -7.54 -47.86
CA CYS A 21 2.10 -7.18 -47.18
C CYS A 21 1.26 -6.26 -48.08
N ALA A 22 1.07 -6.66 -49.34
CA ALA A 22 0.02 -6.14 -50.20
C ALA A 22 -0.46 -7.19 -51.21
N GLU A 23 -0.31 -8.48 -50.89
CA GLU A 23 -1.24 -9.47 -51.41
C GLU A 23 -2.46 -9.41 -50.48
N HIS A 24 -3.49 -8.70 -50.92
CA HIS A 24 -4.84 -9.10 -50.60
C HIS A 24 -4.96 -10.57 -51.03
N THR A 25 -4.68 -11.48 -50.10
CA THR A 25 -5.41 -12.73 -50.09
C THR A 25 -6.85 -12.34 -49.72
N GLU A 26 -7.61 -11.90 -50.71
CA GLU A 26 -9.03 -12.20 -50.71
C GLU A 26 -9.10 -13.71 -50.52
N TYR A 27 -9.40 -14.13 -49.29
CA TYR A 27 -9.89 -15.47 -49.02
C TYR A 27 -11.30 -15.48 -49.60
N ASP A 28 -11.37 -15.54 -50.94
CA ASP A 28 -12.56 -15.38 -51.74
C ASP A 28 -13.38 -16.68 -51.81
N ASP A 29 -13.46 -17.38 -50.66
CA ASP A 29 -14.38 -18.50 -50.46
C ASP A 29 -14.71 -18.71 -48.97
N THR A 30 -15.05 -17.62 -48.27
CA THR A 30 -15.62 -17.64 -46.90
C THR A 30 -17.12 -17.37 -46.88
N GLY A 31 -17.81 -17.64 -47.99
CA GLY A 31 -19.25 -17.52 -48.07
C GLY A 31 -19.92 -18.38 -46.99
N PHE A 32 -20.75 -17.76 -46.16
CA PHE A 32 -21.70 -18.47 -45.32
C PHE A 32 -23.11 -18.07 -45.74
N SER A 33 -24.08 -18.95 -45.51
CA SER A 33 -25.48 -18.64 -45.81
C SER A 33 -26.23 -18.11 -44.59
N ALA A 34 -27.26 -17.31 -44.83
CA ALA A 34 -28.25 -16.98 -43.80
C ALA A 34 -28.97 -18.25 -43.31
N VAL A 35 -29.58 -18.15 -42.13
CA VAL A 35 -30.52 -19.15 -41.63
C VAL A 35 -31.81 -19.03 -42.42
N GLU A 36 -32.19 -20.05 -43.20
CA GLU A 36 -33.37 -19.96 -44.08
C GLU A 36 -34.69 -20.26 -43.36
N LYS A 37 -34.66 -20.90 -42.19
CA LYS A 37 -35.87 -21.35 -41.49
C LYS A 37 -35.72 -21.37 -39.97
N LEU A 38 -36.71 -20.81 -39.31
CA LEU A 38 -36.91 -20.85 -37.87
C LEU A 38 -37.80 -22.05 -37.52
N LEU A 39 -37.47 -22.80 -36.46
CA LEU A 39 -38.14 -24.07 -36.13
C LEU A 39 -39.03 -23.94 -34.90
N TYR A 40 -38.48 -23.45 -33.79
CA TYR A 40 -39.18 -23.35 -32.52
C TYR A 40 -38.70 -22.11 -31.73
N PRO A 41 -39.56 -21.38 -31.01
CA PRO A 41 -41.01 -21.48 -30.99
C PRO A 41 -41.63 -21.26 -32.37
N SER A 42 -42.71 -21.97 -32.69
CA SER A 42 -43.44 -21.76 -33.95
C SER A 42 -44.04 -20.35 -34.00
N ASP A 43 -44.27 -19.82 -35.20
CA ASP A 43 -44.95 -18.53 -35.34
C ASP A 43 -46.31 -18.50 -34.62
N GLY A 44 -46.52 -17.49 -33.77
CA GLY A 44 -47.71 -17.34 -32.93
C GLY A 44 -47.70 -18.17 -31.64
N TYR A 45 -46.57 -18.75 -31.24
CA TYR A 45 -46.46 -19.46 -29.96
C TYR A 45 -46.77 -18.54 -28.79
N ALA A 46 -47.55 -19.03 -27.82
CA ALA A 46 -47.93 -18.28 -26.62
C ALA A 46 -47.28 -18.91 -25.38
N LEU A 47 -46.72 -18.08 -24.50
CA LEU A 47 -46.04 -18.50 -23.30
C LEU A 47 -46.37 -17.59 -22.11
N ASP A 48 -46.85 -18.19 -21.02
CA ASP A 48 -46.90 -17.52 -19.73
C ASP A 48 -45.54 -17.66 -19.05
N LEU A 49 -44.88 -16.52 -18.80
CA LEU A 49 -43.62 -16.48 -18.08
C LEU A 49 -43.86 -16.72 -16.60
N ILE A 50 -42.95 -17.46 -15.96
CA ILE A 50 -43.06 -17.83 -14.54
C ILE A 50 -41.76 -17.48 -13.84
N GLU A 51 -41.88 -17.02 -12.60
CA GLU A 51 -40.76 -16.63 -11.74
C GLU A 51 -40.13 -17.87 -11.08
N GLN A 52 -39.42 -18.67 -11.89
CA GLN A 52 -38.67 -19.84 -11.41
C GLN A 52 -37.29 -19.85 -12.04
N ALA A 53 -36.26 -20.09 -11.21
CA ALA A 53 -34.86 -19.96 -11.60
C ALA A 53 -34.47 -20.81 -12.84
N ASP A 54 -35.07 -21.99 -12.98
CA ASP A 54 -34.75 -22.93 -14.06
C ASP A 54 -35.77 -22.93 -15.21
N ALA A 55 -36.80 -22.08 -15.17
CA ALA A 55 -37.79 -22.01 -16.24
C ALA A 55 -37.15 -21.41 -17.50
N ASN A 56 -37.26 -22.12 -18.62
CA ASN A 56 -36.59 -21.76 -19.86
C ASN A 56 -37.41 -22.10 -21.11
N LEU A 57 -37.19 -21.33 -22.17
CA LEU A 57 -37.69 -21.57 -23.51
C LEU A 57 -36.49 -21.78 -24.44
N TYR A 58 -36.57 -22.81 -25.28
CA TYR A 58 -35.61 -23.03 -26.35
C TYR A 58 -36.03 -22.27 -27.60
N PHE A 59 -35.05 -21.69 -28.28
CA PHE A 59 -35.16 -21.19 -29.64
C PHE A 59 -34.32 -22.08 -30.53
N GLU A 60 -34.87 -22.54 -31.65
CA GLU A 60 -34.24 -23.49 -32.56
C GLU A 60 -34.47 -23.07 -34.00
N TRP A 61 -33.45 -23.27 -34.83
CA TRP A 61 -33.47 -22.94 -36.26
C TRP A 61 -32.67 -23.96 -37.06
N GLU A 62 -32.79 -23.92 -38.39
CA GLU A 62 -31.95 -24.73 -39.26
C GLU A 62 -30.52 -24.18 -39.31
N VAL A 63 -29.53 -25.07 -39.27
CA VAL A 63 -28.13 -24.69 -39.49
C VAL A 63 -27.96 -24.05 -40.87
N SER A 64 -27.05 -23.09 -40.95
CA SER A 64 -26.59 -22.54 -42.22
C SER A 64 -26.11 -23.66 -43.15
N LYS A 65 -26.53 -23.61 -44.42
CA LYS A 65 -26.19 -24.62 -45.44
C LYS A 65 -24.75 -24.51 -45.93
N VAL A 66 -24.13 -23.34 -45.77
CA VAL A 66 -22.77 -23.03 -46.22
C VAL A 66 -22.01 -22.36 -45.07
N GLY A 67 -20.80 -22.83 -44.80
CA GLY A 67 -19.92 -22.31 -43.76
C GLY A 67 -20.28 -22.78 -42.34
N THR A 68 -19.46 -22.38 -41.36
CA THR A 68 -19.70 -22.58 -39.92
C THR A 68 -19.83 -21.23 -39.21
N PRO A 69 -20.92 -20.49 -39.42
CA PRO A 69 -21.11 -19.18 -38.83
C PRO A 69 -21.43 -19.27 -37.33
N VAL A 70 -21.18 -18.16 -36.64
CA VAL A 70 -21.63 -17.89 -35.28
C VAL A 70 -23.07 -17.36 -35.34
N TYR A 71 -23.98 -17.93 -34.59
CA TYR A 71 -25.39 -17.52 -34.57
C TYR A 71 -25.71 -16.58 -33.40
N THR A 72 -26.54 -15.59 -33.68
CA THR A 72 -27.12 -14.67 -32.70
C THR A 72 -28.63 -14.60 -32.91
N VAL A 73 -29.41 -14.80 -31.85
CA VAL A 73 -30.86 -14.57 -31.88
C VAL A 73 -31.13 -13.09 -31.67
N VAL A 74 -31.93 -12.50 -32.55
CA VAL A 74 -32.31 -11.09 -32.55
C VAL A 74 -33.78 -10.98 -32.16
N PHE A 75 -34.06 -10.28 -31.06
CA PHE A 75 -35.42 -9.96 -30.62
C PHE A 75 -35.82 -8.57 -31.08
N LEU A 76 -37.08 -8.46 -31.51
CA LEU A 76 -37.68 -7.27 -32.06
C LEU A 76 -39.00 -6.96 -31.35
N ASP A 77 -39.34 -5.68 -31.23
CA ASP A 77 -40.63 -5.21 -30.72
C ASP A 77 -41.77 -5.38 -31.76
N ALA A 78 -42.97 -4.93 -31.39
CA ALA A 78 -44.15 -4.99 -32.26
C ALA A 78 -44.01 -4.18 -33.57
N ALA A 79 -43.14 -3.16 -33.57
CA ALA A 79 -42.79 -2.36 -34.74
C ALA A 79 -41.59 -2.94 -35.53
N LYS A 80 -41.14 -4.15 -35.18
CA LYS A 80 -39.98 -4.85 -35.75
C LYS A 80 -38.66 -4.12 -35.57
N LYS A 81 -38.55 -3.27 -34.55
CA LYS A 81 -37.27 -2.65 -34.16
C LYS A 81 -36.52 -3.58 -33.22
N GLU A 82 -35.21 -3.66 -33.41
CA GLU A 82 -34.35 -4.49 -32.57
C GLU A 82 -34.34 -3.97 -31.12
N ILE A 83 -34.63 -4.87 -30.19
CA ILE A 83 -34.63 -4.61 -28.74
C ILE A 83 -33.53 -5.38 -28.01
N GLY A 84 -33.02 -6.47 -28.58
CA GLY A 84 -31.91 -7.22 -27.99
C GLY A 84 -31.33 -8.30 -28.91
N ARG A 85 -30.07 -8.68 -28.65
CA ARG A 85 -29.34 -9.74 -29.34
C ARG A 85 -28.70 -10.68 -28.33
N TYR A 86 -28.80 -11.98 -28.58
CA TYR A 86 -28.30 -13.02 -27.67
C TYR A 86 -27.52 -14.07 -28.46
N LEU A 87 -26.28 -14.31 -28.04
CA LEU A 87 -25.42 -15.32 -28.65
C LEU A 87 -26.03 -16.71 -28.44
N ALA A 88 -26.07 -17.53 -29.50
CA ALA A 88 -26.61 -18.89 -29.40
C ALA A 88 -25.76 -19.80 -28.48
N ASP A 89 -26.31 -20.97 -28.15
CA ASP A 89 -25.66 -21.92 -27.24
C ASP A 89 -24.27 -22.34 -27.76
N ASN A 90 -23.38 -22.70 -26.83
CA ASN A 90 -21.99 -23.09 -27.12
C ASN A 90 -21.20 -21.98 -27.86
N ASN A 91 -21.28 -20.74 -27.37
CA ASN A 91 -20.64 -19.56 -27.95
C ASN A 91 -21.02 -19.33 -29.42
N GLY A 92 -22.31 -19.47 -29.73
CA GLY A 92 -22.87 -19.21 -31.05
C GLY A 92 -22.70 -20.36 -32.04
N GLN A 93 -22.17 -21.52 -31.63
CA GLN A 93 -21.90 -22.64 -32.53
C GLN A 93 -23.09 -23.58 -32.72
N LYS A 94 -24.06 -23.57 -31.81
CA LYS A 94 -25.28 -24.38 -31.95
C LYS A 94 -26.39 -23.60 -32.63
N SER A 95 -27.24 -24.31 -33.37
CA SER A 95 -28.49 -23.78 -33.92
C SER A 95 -29.64 -23.76 -32.91
N SER A 96 -29.30 -23.45 -31.65
CA SER A 96 -30.23 -23.36 -30.55
C SER A 96 -29.81 -22.25 -29.58
N LEU A 97 -30.77 -21.65 -28.90
CA LEU A 97 -30.56 -20.78 -27.73
C LEU A 97 -31.49 -21.22 -26.61
N LYS A 98 -30.93 -21.60 -25.46
CA LYS A 98 -31.70 -21.78 -24.23
C LYS A 98 -31.80 -20.46 -23.49
N MET A 99 -33.02 -19.94 -23.35
CA MET A 99 -33.26 -18.66 -22.68
C MET A 99 -34.11 -18.81 -21.43
N LEU A 100 -33.74 -18.15 -20.34
CA LEU A 100 -34.51 -18.16 -19.10
C LEU A 100 -35.79 -17.31 -19.23
N HIS A 101 -36.84 -17.70 -18.50
CA HIS A 101 -38.08 -16.91 -18.44
C HIS A 101 -37.83 -15.50 -17.87
N SER A 102 -36.89 -15.33 -16.95
CA SER A 102 -36.48 -14.01 -16.44
C SER A 102 -35.85 -13.12 -17.52
N GLN A 103 -35.03 -13.70 -18.40
CA GLN A 103 -34.45 -12.98 -19.53
C GLN A 103 -35.53 -12.59 -20.54
N LEU A 104 -36.47 -13.50 -20.84
CA LEU A 104 -37.62 -13.19 -21.69
C LEU A 104 -38.55 -12.14 -21.08
N ASN A 105 -38.73 -12.15 -19.75
CA ASN A 105 -39.54 -11.15 -19.06
C ASN A 105 -38.89 -9.75 -19.14
N THR A 106 -37.56 -9.69 -19.06
CA THR A 106 -36.79 -8.45 -19.27
C THR A 106 -36.98 -7.94 -20.71
N ILE A 107 -36.83 -8.80 -21.72
CA ILE A 107 -37.03 -8.43 -23.14
C ILE A 107 -38.46 -7.97 -23.39
N ALA A 108 -39.45 -8.66 -22.82
CA ALA A 108 -40.85 -8.29 -22.91
C ALA A 108 -41.10 -6.88 -22.34
N GLY A 109 -40.49 -6.57 -21.20
CA GLY A 109 -40.51 -5.23 -20.62
C GLY A 109 -39.82 -4.20 -21.53
N ASP A 110 -38.65 -4.52 -22.08
CA ASP A 110 -37.94 -3.63 -23.02
C ASP A 110 -38.74 -3.36 -24.31
N ALA A 111 -39.64 -4.27 -24.69
CA ALA A 111 -40.62 -4.08 -25.77
C ALA A 111 -41.85 -3.25 -25.37
N GLY A 112 -41.97 -2.85 -24.11
CA GLY A 112 -43.10 -2.08 -23.57
C GLY A 112 -44.32 -2.92 -23.18
N ILE A 113 -44.18 -4.22 -22.99
CA ILE A 113 -45.27 -5.08 -22.49
C ILE A 113 -45.35 -4.89 -20.97
N GLU A 114 -46.51 -4.53 -20.43
CA GLU A 114 -46.68 -4.26 -19.00
C GLU A 114 -46.60 -5.53 -18.11
N PRO A 115 -46.25 -5.44 -16.82
CA PRO A 115 -46.33 -6.56 -15.88
C PRO A 115 -47.75 -7.14 -15.80
N ASP A 116 -47.86 -8.48 -15.69
CA ASP A 116 -49.14 -9.24 -15.74
C ASP A 116 -49.96 -9.03 -17.04
N ALA A 117 -49.40 -8.38 -18.07
CA ALA A 117 -50.01 -8.25 -19.39
C ALA A 117 -49.39 -9.22 -20.39
N ALA A 118 -50.16 -9.52 -21.44
CA ALA A 118 -49.70 -10.27 -22.60
C ALA A 118 -49.37 -9.31 -23.76
N GLY A 119 -48.29 -9.59 -24.48
CA GLY A 119 -47.89 -8.84 -25.65
C GLY A 119 -47.05 -9.66 -26.62
N ASP A 120 -46.85 -9.12 -27.81
CA ASP A 120 -46.17 -9.81 -28.91
C ASP A 120 -44.72 -9.33 -29.03
N LEU A 121 -43.79 -10.29 -28.96
CA LEU A 121 -42.39 -10.16 -29.35
C LEU A 121 -42.19 -10.84 -30.71
N TYR A 122 -41.13 -10.45 -31.41
CA TYR A 122 -40.71 -11.15 -32.61
C TYR A 122 -39.25 -11.55 -32.51
N TRP A 123 -38.89 -12.70 -33.06
CA TRP A 123 -37.51 -13.16 -33.03
C TRP A 123 -37.08 -13.70 -34.39
N THR A 124 -35.80 -13.51 -34.68
CA THR A 124 -35.13 -14.03 -35.88
C THR A 124 -33.69 -14.38 -35.54
N VAL A 125 -32.93 -14.90 -36.51
CA VAL A 125 -31.54 -15.33 -36.30
C VAL A 125 -30.63 -14.62 -37.30
N CYS A 126 -29.50 -14.13 -36.80
CA CYS A 126 -28.39 -13.63 -37.59
C CYS A 126 -27.24 -14.65 -37.56
N ALA A 127 -26.72 -15.00 -38.74
CA ALA A 127 -25.49 -15.76 -38.88
C ALA A 127 -24.32 -14.78 -39.13
N GLY A 128 -23.16 -15.00 -38.51
CA GLY A 128 -21.98 -14.16 -38.71
C GLY A 128 -20.68 -14.96 -38.86
N LEU A 129 -19.80 -14.53 -39.76
CA LEU A 129 -18.48 -15.11 -39.97
C LEU A 129 -17.49 -14.03 -40.41
N GLY A 130 -16.32 -13.94 -39.76
CA GLY A 130 -15.25 -13.02 -40.16
C GLY A 130 -15.62 -11.52 -40.12
N GLY A 131 -16.60 -11.13 -39.29
CA GLY A 131 -17.10 -9.75 -39.21
C GLY A 131 -18.23 -9.40 -40.19
N ALA A 132 -18.58 -10.30 -41.11
CA ALA A 132 -19.78 -10.18 -41.93
C ALA A 132 -20.98 -10.85 -41.25
N GLU A 133 -22.18 -10.29 -41.44
CA GLU A 133 -23.43 -10.78 -40.87
C GLU A 133 -24.50 -10.96 -41.96
N GLN A 134 -25.31 -12.01 -41.85
CA GLN A 134 -26.49 -12.26 -42.67
C GLN A 134 -27.69 -12.58 -41.78
N LEU A 135 -28.67 -11.68 -41.78
CA LEU A 135 -29.95 -11.90 -41.12
C LEU A 135 -30.78 -12.93 -41.90
N SER A 136 -31.50 -13.79 -41.19
CA SER A 136 -32.45 -14.73 -41.79
C SER A 136 -33.44 -13.99 -42.71
N PRO A 137 -33.64 -14.45 -43.96
CA PRO A 137 -34.66 -13.91 -44.86
C PRO A 137 -36.07 -14.41 -44.52
N ALA A 138 -36.22 -15.38 -43.61
CA ALA A 138 -37.53 -15.79 -43.11
C ALA A 138 -38.18 -14.67 -42.28
N GLU A 139 -39.50 -14.55 -42.37
CA GLU A 139 -40.26 -13.63 -41.52
C GLU A 139 -40.00 -13.94 -40.03
N PRO A 140 -39.69 -12.93 -39.21
CA PRO A 140 -39.50 -13.12 -37.78
C PRO A 140 -40.72 -13.77 -37.13
N HIS A 141 -40.52 -14.90 -36.45
CA HIS A 141 -41.58 -15.62 -35.75
C HIS A 141 -42.13 -14.77 -34.59
N LYS A 142 -43.45 -14.72 -34.49
CA LYS A 142 -44.15 -14.08 -33.39
C LYS A 142 -44.17 -14.98 -32.16
N LEU A 143 -43.86 -14.40 -31.01
CA LEU A 143 -43.92 -15.01 -29.69
C LEU A 143 -44.80 -14.12 -28.79
N THR A 144 -45.99 -14.60 -28.43
CA THR A 144 -46.87 -13.92 -27.48
C THR A 144 -46.45 -14.32 -26.06
N VAL A 145 -45.98 -13.38 -25.26
CA VAL A 145 -45.56 -13.63 -23.87
C VAL A 145 -46.50 -12.93 -22.90
N LYS A 146 -46.91 -13.63 -21.84
CA LYS A 146 -47.50 -13.00 -20.66
C LYS A 146 -46.42 -12.80 -19.60
N ARG A 147 -46.13 -11.56 -19.24
CA ARG A 147 -45.18 -11.23 -18.17
C ARG A 147 -45.74 -11.67 -16.82
N TYR A 148 -44.87 -12.07 -15.89
CA TYR A 148 -45.28 -12.19 -14.49
C TYR A 148 -45.46 -10.80 -13.86
N ALA A 149 -46.19 -10.73 -12.75
CA ALA A 149 -46.55 -9.45 -12.11
C ALA A 149 -45.35 -8.70 -11.47
N VAL A 150 -44.27 -9.40 -11.16
CA VAL A 150 -43.06 -8.83 -10.56
C VAL A 150 -42.26 -8.03 -11.59
N ILE A 151 -41.83 -6.83 -11.20
CA ILE A 151 -40.98 -5.95 -12.01
C ILE A 151 -39.51 -6.35 -11.80
N ASP A 152 -38.87 -6.87 -12.84
CA ASP A 152 -37.45 -7.21 -12.76
C ASP A 152 -36.57 -5.96 -12.65
N ALA A 153 -35.54 -6.05 -11.80
CA ALA A 153 -34.54 -5.01 -11.65
C ALA A 153 -33.75 -4.81 -12.97
N PRO A 154 -33.62 -3.58 -13.47
CA PRO A 154 -32.72 -3.28 -14.57
C PRO A 154 -31.26 -3.27 -14.09
N TYR A 155 -30.32 -3.34 -15.04
CA TYR A 155 -28.89 -3.22 -14.74
C TYR A 155 -28.49 -1.77 -14.40
N HIS A 156 -29.14 -0.79 -15.04
CA HIS A 156 -28.97 0.62 -14.75
C HIS A 156 -30.34 1.28 -14.60
N LEU A 157 -30.43 2.26 -13.72
CA LEU A 157 -31.63 3.07 -13.51
C LEU A 157 -31.23 4.54 -13.62
N TYR A 158 -32.03 5.32 -14.36
CA TYR A 158 -31.80 6.74 -14.57
C TYR A 158 -33.04 7.54 -14.14
N VAL A 159 -32.84 8.77 -13.64
CA VAL A 159 -33.92 9.71 -13.32
C VAL A 159 -34.11 10.70 -14.47
N THR A 160 -35.37 10.94 -14.84
CA THR A 160 -35.78 11.94 -15.85
C THR A 160 -37.16 12.53 -15.52
N GLY A 161 -37.57 13.58 -16.22
CA GLY A 161 -38.92 14.15 -16.17
C GLY A 161 -38.92 15.67 -16.07
N GLU A 162 -40.08 16.29 -16.31
CA GLU A 162 -40.23 17.75 -16.27
C GLU A 162 -39.95 18.34 -14.88
N GLY A 163 -40.31 17.60 -13.83
CA GLY A 163 -40.05 17.97 -12.45
C GLY A 163 -38.67 17.51 -11.95
N SER A 164 -37.88 16.78 -12.74
CA SER A 164 -36.51 16.41 -12.38
C SER A 164 -35.54 17.54 -12.74
N GLU A 165 -34.52 17.77 -11.92
CA GLU A 165 -33.44 18.73 -12.26
C GLU A 165 -32.59 18.32 -13.48
N PHE A 166 -32.80 17.12 -14.04
CA PHE A 166 -32.13 16.62 -15.25
C PHE A 166 -32.96 16.76 -16.53
N GLY A 167 -34.22 17.21 -16.41
CA GLY A 167 -35.12 17.43 -17.54
C GLY A 167 -35.66 16.14 -18.18
N THR A 168 -36.33 16.32 -19.32
CA THR A 168 -37.08 15.26 -20.03
C THR A 168 -36.28 14.55 -21.12
N ASP A 169 -35.13 15.09 -21.52
CA ASP A 169 -34.28 14.45 -22.51
C ASP A 169 -33.67 13.17 -21.92
N PRO A 170 -33.98 11.98 -22.46
CA PRO A 170 -33.40 10.74 -21.97
C PRO A 170 -31.87 10.77 -22.00
N ALA A 171 -31.24 11.47 -22.95
CA ALA A 171 -29.79 11.57 -23.04
C ALA A 171 -29.17 12.38 -21.87
N ALA A 172 -29.96 13.27 -21.26
CA ALA A 172 -29.57 14.04 -20.08
C ALA A 172 -29.97 13.37 -18.75
N ALA A 173 -30.72 12.25 -18.81
CA ALA A 173 -31.17 11.53 -17.63
C ALA A 173 -30.00 11.06 -16.77
N LYS A 174 -30.15 11.17 -15.45
CA LYS A 174 -29.05 10.92 -14.51
C LYS A 174 -29.07 9.50 -13.98
N GLN A 175 -27.96 8.78 -14.15
CA GLN A 175 -27.83 7.44 -13.61
C GLN A 175 -27.85 7.48 -12.08
N MET A 176 -28.58 6.56 -11.47
CA MET A 176 -28.59 6.35 -10.02
C MET A 176 -27.42 5.45 -9.59
N ARG A 177 -26.95 5.61 -8.36
CA ARG A 177 -25.94 4.72 -7.79
C ARG A 177 -26.54 3.34 -7.54
N GLU A 178 -25.88 2.30 -8.01
CA GLU A 178 -26.25 0.91 -7.71
C GLU A 178 -25.71 0.48 -6.34
N LEU A 179 -26.59 -0.04 -5.49
CA LEU A 179 -26.24 -0.55 -4.15
C LEU A 179 -26.13 -2.09 -4.12
N GLY A 180 -26.34 -2.75 -5.26
CA GLY A 180 -26.45 -4.21 -5.39
C GLY A 180 -27.86 -4.74 -5.11
N ASP A 181 -28.10 -6.01 -5.46
CA ASP A 181 -29.38 -6.71 -5.26
C ASP A 181 -30.61 -5.98 -5.84
N GLY A 182 -30.43 -5.24 -6.94
CA GLY A 182 -31.51 -4.47 -7.58
C GLY A 182 -31.94 -3.21 -6.81
N LYS A 183 -31.04 -2.65 -5.98
CA LYS A 183 -31.26 -1.42 -5.23
C LYS A 183 -30.50 -0.25 -5.84
N PHE A 184 -31.15 0.91 -5.89
CA PHE A 184 -30.60 2.14 -6.45
C PHE A 184 -30.81 3.33 -5.50
N GLU A 185 -29.86 4.26 -5.49
CA GLU A 185 -29.88 5.47 -4.66
C GLU A 185 -29.53 6.73 -5.47
N ILE A 186 -30.20 7.84 -5.19
CA ILE A 186 -29.81 9.16 -5.68
C ILE A 186 -30.25 10.28 -4.74
N TYR A 187 -29.45 11.34 -4.67
CA TYR A 187 -29.77 12.59 -3.99
C TYR A 187 -30.10 13.64 -5.03
N THR A 188 -31.37 14.01 -5.19
CA THR A 188 -31.79 14.89 -6.29
C THR A 188 -32.96 15.79 -5.91
N ARG A 189 -33.11 16.91 -6.60
CA ARG A 189 -34.26 17.80 -6.47
C ARG A 189 -35.38 17.42 -7.45
N PHE A 190 -36.59 17.36 -6.93
CA PHE A 190 -37.82 17.32 -7.71
C PHE A 190 -38.67 18.57 -7.46
N THR A 191 -39.33 19.06 -8.51
CA THR A 191 -40.28 20.18 -8.49
C THR A 191 -41.66 19.80 -9.07
N GLY A 192 -41.85 18.52 -9.40
CA GLY A 192 -43.05 18.01 -10.05
C GLY A 192 -42.90 16.55 -10.45
N SER A 193 -43.42 16.21 -11.64
CA SER A 193 -43.44 14.84 -12.15
C SER A 193 -42.07 14.35 -12.60
N PHE A 194 -41.70 13.14 -12.21
CA PHE A 194 -40.48 12.44 -12.61
C PHE A 194 -40.77 10.97 -12.94
N SER A 195 -39.86 10.33 -13.64
CA SER A 195 -39.87 8.90 -13.93
C SER A 195 -38.47 8.33 -13.82
N PHE A 196 -38.38 7.03 -13.61
CA PHE A 196 -37.13 6.30 -13.78
C PHE A 196 -37.14 5.57 -15.13
N ILE A 197 -35.98 5.45 -15.76
CA ILE A 197 -35.82 4.70 -17.02
C ILE A 197 -34.65 3.74 -16.92
N ASN A 198 -34.71 2.59 -17.60
CA ASN A 198 -33.60 1.63 -17.59
C ASN A 198 -32.46 1.98 -18.56
N ARG A 199 -32.67 2.96 -19.45
CA ARG A 199 -31.72 3.33 -20.50
C ARG A 199 -31.87 4.81 -20.87
N ASN A 200 -30.74 5.49 -21.11
CA ASN A 200 -30.66 6.90 -21.50
C ASN A 200 -30.42 7.12 -23.02
N ALA A 201 -30.33 6.06 -23.82
CA ALA A 201 -30.19 6.11 -25.27
C ALA A 201 -31.53 6.03 -26.02
N ALA A 202 -31.53 6.38 -27.31
CA ALA A 202 -32.70 6.27 -28.17
C ALA A 202 -33.14 4.80 -28.36
N GLY A 203 -34.45 4.55 -28.41
CA GLY A 203 -35.04 3.22 -28.57
C GLY A 203 -36.16 2.95 -27.57
N SER A 204 -36.68 1.73 -27.59
CA SER A 204 -37.63 1.23 -26.60
C SER A 204 -36.93 1.13 -25.24
N LYS A 205 -37.62 1.55 -24.18
CA LYS A 205 -37.11 1.62 -22.81
C LYS A 205 -38.23 1.30 -21.84
N ARG A 206 -37.87 0.73 -20.70
CA ARG A 206 -38.77 0.55 -19.56
C ARG A 206 -38.83 1.86 -18.79
N THR A 207 -40.04 2.34 -18.54
CA THR A 207 -40.30 3.52 -17.72
C THR A 207 -40.94 3.05 -16.43
N PHE A 208 -40.46 3.57 -15.31
CA PHE A 208 -40.93 3.25 -13.98
C PHE A 208 -41.36 4.51 -13.24
N GLY A 209 -42.41 4.40 -12.45
CA GLY A 209 -43.02 5.48 -11.68
C GLY A 209 -43.12 5.11 -10.21
N VAL A 210 -43.68 6.03 -9.43
CA VAL A 210 -43.91 5.85 -8.00
C VAL A 210 -45.38 6.12 -7.71
N ALA A 211 -46.10 5.11 -7.23
CA ALA A 211 -47.47 5.25 -6.77
C ALA A 211 -47.59 4.70 -5.35
N GLU A 212 -48.04 5.52 -4.39
CA GLU A 212 -48.22 5.12 -2.98
C GLU A 212 -46.97 4.46 -2.35
N GLY A 213 -45.76 4.94 -2.71
CA GLY A 213 -44.48 4.39 -2.25
C GLY A 213 -44.11 3.04 -2.87
N ARG A 214 -44.85 2.59 -3.88
CA ARG A 214 -44.60 1.38 -4.66
C ARG A 214 -44.09 1.73 -6.05
N LEU A 215 -43.25 0.84 -6.57
CA LEU A 215 -42.77 0.92 -7.93
C LEU A 215 -43.89 0.52 -8.90
N THR A 216 -44.11 1.32 -9.93
CA THR A 216 -44.96 0.97 -11.07
C THR A 216 -44.12 0.95 -12.34
N GLU A 217 -44.49 0.12 -13.32
CA GLU A 217 -43.87 0.10 -14.66
C GLU A 217 -44.94 0.50 -15.68
N GLY A 218 -44.54 1.26 -16.71
CA GLY A 218 -45.36 1.55 -17.87
C GLY A 218 -45.11 2.90 -18.53
N ALA A 219 -45.69 3.11 -19.71
CA ALA A 219 -45.43 4.29 -20.54
C ALA A 219 -45.81 5.63 -19.86
N ASP A 220 -46.84 5.63 -19.00
CA ASP A 220 -47.32 6.78 -18.24
C ASP A 220 -46.82 6.79 -16.78
N ALA A 221 -45.84 5.94 -16.45
CA ALA A 221 -45.38 5.78 -15.08
C ALA A 221 -44.61 7.04 -14.62
N ALA A 222 -45.23 7.80 -13.71
CA ALA A 222 -44.67 9.00 -13.13
C ALA A 222 -44.84 9.00 -11.60
N GLY A 223 -43.89 9.60 -10.89
CA GLY A 223 -44.01 10.00 -9.50
C GLY A 223 -44.01 11.53 -9.39
N THR A 224 -44.52 12.08 -8.30
CA THR A 224 -44.51 13.54 -8.04
C THR A 224 -43.75 13.83 -6.75
N GLY A 225 -42.85 14.82 -6.77
CA GLY A 225 -42.14 15.29 -5.59
C GLY A 225 -41.88 16.79 -5.61
N ASP A 226 -41.77 17.41 -4.44
CA ASP A 226 -41.42 18.84 -4.27
C ASP A 226 -40.43 19.02 -3.12
N GLY A 227 -39.15 19.19 -3.48
CA GLY A 227 -38.02 19.31 -2.57
C GLY A 227 -36.78 18.56 -3.04
N VAL A 228 -35.77 18.51 -2.17
CA VAL A 228 -34.57 17.68 -2.34
C VAL A 228 -34.80 16.37 -1.60
N TYR A 229 -34.50 15.23 -2.23
CA TYR A 229 -34.77 13.92 -1.68
C TYR A 229 -33.55 13.02 -1.76
N ARG A 230 -33.43 12.13 -0.78
CA ARG A 230 -32.73 10.86 -0.92
C ARG A 230 -33.74 9.83 -1.39
N VAL A 231 -33.55 9.33 -2.61
CA VAL A 231 -34.44 8.34 -3.22
C VAL A 231 -33.79 6.98 -3.14
N LEU A 232 -34.50 6.00 -2.57
CA LEU A 232 -34.08 4.60 -2.53
C LEU A 232 -35.11 3.76 -3.29
N VAL A 233 -34.68 3.12 -4.36
CA VAL A 233 -35.49 2.19 -5.17
C VAL A 233 -35.04 0.78 -4.87
N ASP A 234 -35.97 -0.10 -4.50
CA ASP A 234 -35.73 -1.54 -4.29
C ASP A 234 -36.70 -2.33 -5.17
N PHE A 235 -36.19 -2.87 -6.28
CA PHE A 235 -37.00 -3.66 -7.22
C PHE A 235 -37.46 -4.99 -6.63
N LYS A 236 -36.67 -5.59 -5.73
CA LYS A 236 -37.01 -6.86 -5.10
C LYS A 236 -38.16 -6.71 -4.10
N ALA A 237 -38.17 -5.61 -3.35
CA ALA A 237 -39.27 -5.26 -2.46
C ALA A 237 -40.45 -4.58 -3.19
N GLY A 238 -40.21 -4.06 -4.40
CA GLY A 238 -41.17 -3.26 -5.16
C GLY A 238 -41.49 -1.92 -4.49
N THR A 239 -40.52 -1.34 -3.77
CA THR A 239 -40.70 -0.13 -2.95
C THR A 239 -39.82 1.01 -3.43
N VAL A 240 -40.35 2.23 -3.31
CA VAL A 240 -39.57 3.47 -3.49
C VAL A 240 -39.73 4.32 -2.26
N LYS A 241 -38.62 4.62 -1.59
CA LYS A 241 -38.59 5.58 -0.47
C LYS A 241 -38.14 6.93 -0.99
N MET A 242 -38.97 7.94 -0.73
CA MET A 242 -38.70 9.34 -1.05
C MET A 242 -38.42 10.07 0.27
N GLU A 243 -37.19 10.01 0.76
CA GLU A 243 -36.81 10.58 2.06
C GLU A 243 -36.44 12.06 1.85
N LYS A 244 -37.28 12.98 2.33
CA LYS A 244 -37.08 14.42 2.08
C LYS A 244 -35.87 14.93 2.88
N ILE A 245 -34.95 15.63 2.21
CA ILE A 245 -33.82 16.28 2.85
C ILE A 245 -34.25 17.70 3.21
N GLU A 246 -34.45 17.94 4.50
CA GLU A 246 -34.94 19.21 5.03
C GLU A 246 -33.80 20.22 5.19
N SER A 247 -32.63 19.75 5.62
CA SER A 247 -31.42 20.57 5.67
C SER A 247 -30.15 19.73 5.63
N VAL A 248 -29.09 20.32 5.11
CA VAL A 248 -27.70 19.89 5.33
C VAL A 248 -26.97 21.09 5.89
N LYS A 249 -26.38 20.94 7.07
CA LYS A 249 -25.70 22.01 7.78
C LYS A 249 -24.25 21.65 7.97
N TYR A 250 -23.41 22.66 7.82
CA TYR A 250 -22.03 22.59 8.25
C TYR A 250 -21.99 22.86 9.76
N HIS A 251 -21.30 22.00 10.52
CA HIS A 251 -21.22 22.10 11.97
C HIS A 251 -19.78 22.25 12.41
N TRP A 252 -19.50 23.38 13.07
CA TRP A 252 -18.30 23.55 13.87
C TRP A 252 -18.45 22.76 15.17
N CYS A 253 -17.65 21.72 15.39
CA CYS A 253 -17.85 20.82 16.53
C CYS A 253 -17.69 21.52 17.89
N TRP A 254 -17.07 22.70 17.96
CA TRP A 254 -17.00 23.50 19.19
C TRP A 254 -18.25 24.36 19.46
N THR A 255 -19.17 24.49 18.50
CA THR A 255 -20.45 25.14 18.72
C THR A 255 -21.50 24.11 19.17
N PRO A 256 -22.37 24.43 20.14
CA PRO A 256 -23.39 23.50 20.62
C PRO A 256 -24.43 23.15 19.55
N ASP A 257 -24.73 24.09 18.64
CA ASP A 257 -25.66 23.89 17.52
C ASP A 257 -24.95 24.07 16.17
N PRO A 258 -25.40 23.35 15.10
CA PRO A 258 -24.90 23.53 13.74
C PRO A 258 -25.39 24.88 13.18
N ASP A 259 -24.46 25.82 13.09
CA ASP A 259 -24.72 27.26 12.86
C ASP A 259 -25.07 27.61 11.39
N ALA A 260 -24.91 26.68 10.45
CA ALA A 260 -24.58 27.03 9.07
C ALA A 260 -25.24 26.14 8.00
N VAL A 261 -26.41 26.54 7.46
CA VAL A 261 -27.06 25.84 6.32
C VAL A 261 -26.15 25.87 5.08
N MET A 262 -26.04 24.73 4.39
CA MET A 262 -25.36 24.59 3.11
C MET A 262 -26.35 24.75 1.95
N GLU A 263 -25.91 25.39 0.86
CA GLU A 263 -26.72 25.60 -0.33
C GLU A 263 -26.71 24.35 -1.21
N TYR A 264 -27.89 23.85 -1.61
CA TYR A 264 -27.98 22.77 -2.58
C TYR A 264 -27.71 23.29 -4.00
N ALA A 265 -26.59 22.85 -4.58
CA ALA A 265 -26.10 23.25 -5.89
C ALA A 265 -26.59 22.35 -7.04
N GLY A 266 -27.44 21.36 -6.77
CA GLY A 266 -27.93 20.38 -7.75
C GLY A 266 -27.14 19.07 -7.73
N ASN A 267 -27.71 18.00 -8.29
CA ASN A 267 -27.06 16.69 -8.46
C ASN A 267 -26.45 16.10 -7.17
N GLY A 268 -27.12 16.27 -6.05
CA GLY A 268 -26.65 15.75 -4.76
C GLY A 268 -25.45 16.50 -4.20
N VAL A 269 -25.23 17.75 -4.62
CA VAL A 269 -24.10 18.57 -4.16
C VAL A 269 -24.60 19.69 -3.26
N TRP A 270 -23.93 19.86 -2.11
CA TRP A 270 -24.13 21.01 -1.20
C TRP A 270 -22.85 21.81 -1.06
N LYS A 271 -22.97 23.14 -1.04
CA LYS A 271 -21.83 24.06 -0.98
C LYS A 271 -21.97 25.05 0.16
N ARG A 272 -20.83 25.44 0.73
CA ARG A 272 -20.76 26.55 1.68
C ARG A 272 -19.38 27.21 1.68
N GLN A 273 -19.33 28.53 1.69
CA GLN A 273 -18.08 29.25 1.93
C GLN A 273 -17.73 29.23 3.42
N ILE A 274 -16.48 28.92 3.74
CA ILE A 274 -15.94 28.86 5.09
C ILE A 274 -14.61 29.62 5.16
N THR A 275 -14.37 30.21 6.33
CA THR A 275 -13.05 30.69 6.77
C THR A 275 -12.94 30.33 8.24
N TRP A 276 -11.77 29.91 8.67
CA TRP A 276 -11.58 29.37 10.01
C TRP A 276 -10.25 29.78 10.64
N ASP A 277 -10.28 30.11 11.93
CA ASP A 277 -9.12 30.54 12.70
C ASP A 277 -9.00 29.88 14.11
N GLY A 278 -9.93 28.99 14.49
CA GLY A 278 -10.13 28.47 15.85
C GLY A 278 -9.77 26.98 16.06
N ASP A 279 -10.73 26.16 16.49
CA ASP A 279 -10.62 24.70 16.66
C ASP A 279 -10.86 23.99 15.32
N ASN A 280 -10.08 22.99 14.90
CA ASN A 280 -10.13 22.52 13.52
C ASN A 280 -11.20 21.46 13.24
N ARG A 281 -12.04 21.10 14.22
CA ARG A 281 -13.02 20.02 14.09
C ARG A 281 -14.33 20.48 13.47
N TYR A 282 -14.82 19.71 12.51
CA TYR A 282 -16.09 19.96 11.83
C TYR A 282 -16.77 18.67 11.38
N ARG A 283 -18.06 18.76 11.05
CA ARG A 283 -18.84 17.70 10.42
C ARG A 283 -20.02 18.30 9.64
N PHE A 284 -20.85 17.44 9.08
CA PHE A 284 -22.09 17.85 8.44
C PHE A 284 -23.28 17.15 9.11
N ASP A 285 -24.29 17.92 9.47
CA ASP A 285 -25.50 17.44 10.13
C ASP A 285 -26.66 17.62 9.15
N ALA A 286 -27.36 16.52 8.84
CA ALA A 286 -28.45 16.49 7.89
C ALA A 286 -29.75 16.08 8.56
N VAL A 287 -30.87 16.68 8.15
CA VAL A 287 -32.21 16.26 8.57
C VAL A 287 -32.88 15.61 7.37
N ILE A 288 -33.20 14.31 7.49
CA ILE A 288 -33.78 13.48 6.44
C ILE A 288 -35.06 12.87 6.99
N ASP A 289 -36.20 13.24 6.40
CA ASP A 289 -37.55 12.82 6.79
C ASP A 289 -37.81 12.97 8.31
N GLY A 290 -37.54 14.18 8.83
CA GLY A 290 -37.61 14.50 10.25
C GLY A 290 -36.58 13.82 11.17
N THR A 291 -35.67 13.02 10.63
CA THR A 291 -34.65 12.28 11.38
C THR A 291 -33.29 12.95 11.23
N ASP A 292 -32.57 13.11 12.35
CA ASP A 292 -31.21 13.67 12.34
C ASP A 292 -30.19 12.62 11.89
N TYR A 293 -29.28 13.03 11.01
CA TYR A 293 -28.15 12.24 10.52
C TYR A 293 -26.85 13.01 10.68
N ILE A 294 -25.79 12.29 11.06
CA ILE A 294 -24.42 12.78 10.94
C ILE A 294 -23.82 12.24 9.64
N TRP A 295 -23.33 13.15 8.81
CA TRP A 295 -22.47 12.86 7.66
C TRP A 295 -21.04 13.21 8.07
N GLY A 296 -20.37 12.26 8.72
CA GLY A 296 -19.12 12.47 9.45
C GLY A 296 -18.00 11.53 8.99
N TYR A 297 -16.87 11.59 9.72
CA TYR A 297 -15.78 10.65 9.55
C TYR A 297 -16.23 9.22 9.90
N SER A 298 -15.61 8.20 9.29
CA SER A 298 -16.05 6.80 9.43
C SER A 298 -15.64 6.14 10.76
N SER A 299 -14.66 6.68 11.47
CA SER A 299 -14.29 6.29 12.83
C SER A 299 -15.02 7.15 13.87
N SER A 300 -14.85 6.86 15.16
CA SER A 300 -15.46 7.65 16.25
C SER A 300 -15.10 9.13 16.20
N ASP A 301 -13.84 9.50 15.91
CA ASP A 301 -13.37 10.88 15.74
C ASP A 301 -12.03 10.88 15.01
N MET A 302 -11.77 11.90 14.18
CA MET A 302 -10.48 12.03 13.51
C MET A 302 -9.36 12.38 14.52
N SER A 303 -8.43 11.45 14.71
CA SER A 303 -7.24 11.66 15.53
C SER A 303 -6.24 12.61 14.85
N ASP A 304 -5.26 13.14 15.59
CA ASP A 304 -4.20 13.96 15.00
C ASP A 304 -3.31 13.15 14.05
N SER A 305 -3.15 11.84 14.29
CA SER A 305 -2.46 10.91 13.39
C SER A 305 -3.24 10.63 12.10
N ASP A 306 -4.56 10.78 12.12
CA ASP A 306 -5.43 10.57 10.95
C ASP A 306 -5.70 11.87 10.20
N MET A 307 -5.07 12.98 10.57
CA MET A 307 -5.22 14.26 9.88
C MET A 307 -4.76 14.16 8.42
N PRO A 308 -5.50 14.77 7.47
CA PRO A 308 -5.05 14.85 6.09
C PRO A 308 -3.72 15.59 5.96
N SER A 309 -2.80 14.99 5.20
CA SER A 309 -1.52 15.63 4.83
C SER A 309 -1.62 16.48 3.56
N GLY A 310 -2.79 16.50 2.91
CA GLY A 310 -3.09 17.29 1.72
C GLY A 310 -4.60 17.46 1.52
N LEU A 311 -5.00 18.25 0.53
CA LEU A 311 -6.39 18.69 0.30
C LEU A 311 -7.31 17.66 -0.38
N THR A 312 -6.78 16.47 -0.71
CA THR A 312 -7.51 15.40 -1.38
C THR A 312 -7.09 14.05 -0.78
N GLY A 313 -8.00 13.07 -0.76
CA GLY A 313 -7.70 11.73 -0.23
C GLY A 313 -8.91 11.05 0.40
N PRO A 314 -8.79 9.76 0.77
CA PRO A 314 -9.89 8.96 1.32
C PRO A 314 -10.36 9.44 2.71
N GLN A 315 -9.55 10.21 3.43
CA GLN A 315 -9.90 10.80 4.73
C GLN A 315 -11.10 11.76 4.66
N TYR A 316 -11.44 12.24 3.47
CA TYR A 316 -12.57 13.13 3.23
C TYR A 316 -13.88 12.40 2.86
N ARG A 317 -13.87 11.05 2.84
CA ARG A 317 -15.07 10.23 2.59
C ARG A 317 -16.09 10.39 3.74
N LEU A 318 -17.37 10.44 3.39
CA LEU A 318 -18.49 10.62 4.31
C LEU A 318 -19.03 9.26 4.76
N SER A 319 -19.30 9.14 6.05
CA SER A 319 -20.06 8.06 6.67
C SER A 319 -21.37 8.63 7.21
N MET A 320 -22.49 8.07 6.76
CA MET A 320 -23.82 8.51 7.20
C MET A 320 -24.33 7.65 8.34
N ARG A 321 -24.88 8.27 9.39
CA ARG A 321 -25.37 7.60 10.60
C ARG A 321 -26.61 8.28 11.11
N GLU A 322 -27.65 7.51 11.41
CA GLU A 322 -28.83 7.98 12.13
C GLU A 322 -28.45 8.34 13.57
N THR A 323 -29.02 9.42 14.09
CA THR A 323 -28.60 10.00 15.37
C THR A 323 -29.60 9.63 16.48
N GLY A 324 -29.09 9.19 17.63
CA GLY A 324 -29.91 8.93 18.83
C GLY A 324 -29.34 9.53 20.13
N ASN A 325 -28.03 9.43 20.36
CA ASN A 325 -27.29 10.09 21.46
C ASN A 325 -25.80 10.10 21.14
N ILE A 326 -25.35 11.14 20.44
CA ILE A 326 -23.97 11.29 19.97
C ILE A 326 -23.52 12.71 20.39
N ASN A 327 -22.32 12.85 20.95
CA ASN A 327 -21.86 14.14 21.47
C ASN A 327 -21.43 15.09 20.33
N GLN A 328 -21.20 16.37 20.63
CA GLN A 328 -20.84 17.38 19.61
C GLN A 328 -19.48 17.15 18.92
N TRP A 329 -18.66 16.25 19.44
CA TRP A 329 -17.33 15.93 18.93
C TRP A 329 -17.36 14.74 18.00
N ASP A 330 -18.12 13.70 18.36
CA ASP A 330 -18.16 12.44 17.65
C ASP A 330 -18.35 12.61 16.13
N TYR A 331 -17.62 11.77 15.40
CA TYR A 331 -17.51 11.63 13.97
C TYR A 331 -16.97 12.89 13.28
N SER A 332 -16.23 13.72 14.01
CA SER A 332 -15.63 14.93 13.47
C SER A 332 -14.50 14.64 12.47
N PHE A 333 -14.48 15.40 11.39
CA PHE A 333 -13.30 15.65 10.56
C PHE A 333 -12.44 16.73 11.20
N LYS A 334 -11.19 16.85 10.73
CA LYS A 334 -10.29 17.96 11.09
C LYS A 334 -9.77 18.68 9.85
N HIS A 335 -9.74 20.01 9.90
CA HIS A 335 -9.10 20.79 8.85
C HIS A 335 -7.59 20.65 8.93
N ILE A 336 -6.97 20.50 7.77
CA ILE A 336 -5.52 20.58 7.63
C ILE A 336 -5.06 22.00 8.01
N ALA A 337 -3.95 22.10 8.76
CA ALA A 337 -3.49 23.36 9.33
C ALA A 337 -3.22 24.47 8.30
N VAL A 338 -2.87 24.10 7.07
CA VAL A 338 -2.57 25.06 5.98
C VAL A 338 -3.81 25.87 5.56
N LEU A 339 -5.02 25.35 5.76
CA LEU A 339 -6.28 26.05 5.45
C LEU A 339 -6.66 27.12 6.46
N ARG A 340 -5.95 27.23 7.59
CA ARG A 340 -6.26 28.25 8.60
C ARG A 340 -6.19 29.64 7.98
N ASN A 341 -7.20 30.47 8.21
CA ASN A 341 -7.37 31.80 7.63
C ASN A 341 -7.42 31.85 6.10
N VAL A 342 -7.69 30.72 5.43
CA VAL A 342 -7.93 30.67 3.99
C VAL A 342 -9.43 30.53 3.75
N THR A 343 -10.02 31.48 3.04
CA THR A 343 -11.42 31.37 2.58
C THR A 343 -11.51 30.36 1.45
N CYS A 344 -12.41 29.39 1.59
CA CYS A 344 -12.68 28.38 0.57
C CYS A 344 -14.15 27.95 0.62
N THR A 345 -14.63 27.31 -0.45
CA THR A 345 -15.95 26.68 -0.48
C THR A 345 -15.80 25.21 -0.17
N ILE A 346 -16.38 24.76 0.94
CA ILE A 346 -16.52 23.34 1.22
C ILE A 346 -17.71 22.78 0.43
N VAL A 347 -17.47 21.63 -0.22
CA VAL A 347 -18.43 20.97 -1.09
C VAL A 347 -18.65 19.56 -0.57
N VAL A 348 -19.88 19.24 -0.18
CA VAL A 348 -20.35 17.88 0.08
C VAL A 348 -20.88 17.31 -1.23
N ASP A 349 -20.31 16.20 -1.67
CA ASP A 349 -20.61 15.58 -2.95
C ASP A 349 -21.22 14.18 -2.73
N CYS A 350 -22.55 14.14 -2.84
CA CYS A 350 -23.33 12.91 -2.86
C CYS A 350 -23.84 12.57 -4.27
N SER A 351 -23.15 13.05 -5.31
CA SER A 351 -23.50 12.73 -6.69
C SER A 351 -23.39 11.23 -6.97
N PRO A 352 -24.25 10.67 -7.84
CA PRO A 352 -24.25 9.25 -8.13
C PRO A 352 -23.00 8.78 -8.89
N GLU A 353 -22.26 9.69 -9.55
CA GLU A 353 -21.01 9.40 -10.25
C GLU A 353 -19.82 9.15 -9.32
N ALA A 354 -19.87 9.69 -8.10
CA ALA A 354 -18.76 9.55 -7.17
C ALA A 354 -18.60 8.08 -6.75
N GLU A 355 -17.36 7.60 -6.66
CA GLU A 355 -17.06 6.23 -6.16
C GLU A 355 -17.53 6.05 -4.70
N ALA A 356 -17.41 7.11 -3.90
CA ALA A 356 -17.90 7.19 -2.54
C ALA A 356 -18.43 8.61 -2.31
N TYR A 357 -19.33 8.79 -1.34
CA TYR A 357 -19.68 10.14 -0.90
C TYR A 357 -18.52 10.76 -0.14
N TYR A 358 -18.22 12.02 -0.41
CA TYR A 358 -17.05 12.70 0.11
C TYR A 358 -17.30 14.20 0.19
N HIS A 359 -16.37 14.91 0.82
CA HIS A 359 -16.33 16.37 0.68
C HIS A 359 -14.97 16.83 0.18
N ARG A 360 -14.93 18.05 -0.35
CA ARG A 360 -13.74 18.67 -0.94
C ARG A 360 -13.76 20.18 -0.77
N TYR A 361 -12.63 20.82 -1.06
CA TYR A 361 -12.49 22.27 -1.03
C TYR A 361 -12.40 22.82 -2.45
N GLU A 362 -13.19 23.85 -2.75
CA GLU A 362 -13.07 24.71 -3.93
C GLU A 362 -12.51 26.07 -3.51
N PHE A 363 -11.74 26.70 -4.38
CA PHE A 363 -11.12 27.99 -4.11
C PHE A 363 -11.45 28.96 -5.24
N ASP A 364 -11.59 30.25 -4.89
CA ASP A 364 -11.94 31.31 -5.83
C ASP A 364 -10.73 31.82 -6.65
N PHE A 365 -9.56 31.19 -6.49
CA PHE A 365 -8.36 31.46 -7.28
C PHE A 365 -8.12 30.34 -8.31
N ALA A 366 -7.52 30.69 -9.44
CA ALA A 366 -7.07 29.69 -10.42
C ALA A 366 -5.91 28.88 -9.80
N PRO A 367 -6.04 27.55 -9.68
CA PRO A 367 -4.97 26.74 -9.12
C PRO A 367 -3.87 26.58 -10.17
N GLU A 368 -2.88 27.46 -10.16
CA GLU A 368 -1.69 27.35 -11.00
C GLU A 368 -0.48 27.07 -10.13
N ALA A 369 0.14 25.89 -10.32
CA ALA A 369 1.42 25.60 -9.69
C ALA A 369 2.51 26.43 -10.38
N THR A 370 3.34 27.13 -9.59
CA THR A 370 4.42 27.97 -10.11
C THR A 370 5.78 27.32 -9.77
N PRO A 371 6.72 27.22 -10.72
CA PRO A 371 8.08 26.76 -10.43
C PRO A 371 8.75 27.62 -9.35
N VAL A 372 9.44 26.97 -8.41
CA VAL A 372 10.23 27.68 -7.40
C VAL A 372 11.65 27.97 -7.87
N THR A 373 12.27 28.99 -7.28
CA THR A 373 13.70 29.26 -7.48
C THR A 373 14.51 28.53 -6.42
N LEU A 374 15.46 27.69 -6.85
CA LEU A 374 16.34 26.93 -5.98
C LEU A 374 17.37 27.84 -5.29
N ILE A 375 17.72 27.54 -4.03
CA ILE A 375 18.69 28.30 -3.23
C ILE A 375 19.94 27.47 -2.98
N SER A 376 19.83 26.32 -2.32
CA SER A 376 20.97 25.47 -1.92
C SER A 376 20.62 23.98 -2.09
N PRO A 377 21.58 23.10 -2.44
CA PRO A 377 22.96 23.39 -2.83
C PRO A 377 23.08 24.26 -4.09
N ASP A 378 24.21 24.93 -4.29
CA ASP A 378 24.48 25.64 -5.55
C ASP A 378 24.54 24.67 -6.73
N ASP A 379 24.32 25.18 -7.94
CA ASP A 379 24.50 24.35 -9.14
C ASP A 379 25.97 23.90 -9.27
N ASN A 380 26.18 22.61 -9.53
CA ASN A 380 27.50 21.95 -9.51
C ASN A 380 28.16 21.90 -8.13
N ALA A 381 27.40 22.03 -7.03
CA ALA A 381 27.91 21.71 -5.71
C ALA A 381 28.39 20.25 -5.64
N SER A 382 29.33 19.97 -4.73
CA SER A 382 29.86 18.63 -4.50
C SER A 382 29.60 18.18 -3.07
N VAL A 383 29.22 16.92 -2.88
CA VAL A 383 29.09 16.29 -1.56
C VAL A 383 29.81 14.95 -1.53
N VAL A 384 30.56 14.71 -0.46
CA VAL A 384 31.20 13.41 -0.19
C VAL A 384 30.42 12.74 0.93
N LEU A 385 29.79 11.62 0.60
CA LEU A 385 28.99 10.86 1.55
C LEU A 385 29.91 10.17 2.56
N ASN A 386 29.45 10.07 3.80
CA ASN A 386 30.16 9.44 4.90
C ASN A 386 29.16 8.80 5.88
N ALA A 387 29.65 7.87 6.69
CA ALA A 387 28.84 7.11 7.63
C ALA A 387 28.61 7.83 8.97
N GLN A 388 28.85 9.15 9.05
CA GLN A 388 28.68 9.88 10.31
C GLN A 388 27.19 9.96 10.66
N ALA A 389 26.84 9.48 11.85
CA ALA A 389 25.48 9.58 12.37
C ALA A 389 24.97 11.03 12.34
N GLY A 390 23.78 11.24 11.75
CA GLY A 390 23.17 12.55 11.57
C GLY A 390 23.70 13.38 10.40
N ALA A 391 24.65 12.87 9.61
CA ALA A 391 25.11 13.53 8.39
C ALA A 391 23.98 13.65 7.36
N LYS A 392 23.84 14.85 6.80
CA LYS A 392 22.73 15.24 5.94
C LYS A 392 23.13 16.38 5.01
N GLN A 393 22.43 16.47 3.88
CA GLN A 393 22.46 17.62 2.99
C GLN A 393 21.11 18.32 3.06
N THR A 394 21.12 19.62 3.35
CA THR A 394 19.93 20.46 3.28
C THR A 394 19.74 20.96 1.85
N PHE A 395 18.52 20.84 1.34
CA PHE A 395 18.06 21.42 0.09
C PHE A 395 17.06 22.52 0.39
N SER A 396 17.13 23.67 -0.29
CA SER A 396 16.26 24.81 -0.05
C SER A 396 15.92 25.60 -1.32
N TRP A 397 14.77 26.27 -1.29
CA TRP A 397 14.20 27.06 -2.39
C TRP A 397 13.36 28.22 -1.84
N ASN A 398 13.07 29.20 -2.70
CA ASN A 398 12.14 30.27 -2.39
C ASN A 398 10.71 29.72 -2.44
N LYS A 399 10.13 29.43 -1.27
CA LYS A 399 8.71 29.09 -1.20
C LYS A 399 7.84 30.29 -1.57
N LEU A 400 6.67 30.02 -2.13
CA LEU A 400 5.65 31.04 -2.40
C LEU A 400 5.18 31.69 -1.08
N PRO A 401 4.76 32.97 -1.10
CA PRO A 401 4.47 33.72 0.11
C PRO A 401 3.18 33.26 0.80
N ASP A 402 3.21 33.12 2.13
CA ASP A 402 2.05 32.69 2.92
C ASP A 402 0.90 33.73 2.96
N SER A 403 1.17 34.97 2.51
CA SER A 403 0.16 36.02 2.35
C SER A 403 -0.77 35.78 1.16
N ASP A 404 -0.35 34.96 0.20
CA ASP A 404 -1.16 34.52 -0.94
C ASP A 404 -1.76 33.13 -0.62
N PRO A 405 -3.10 32.96 -0.64
CA PRO A 405 -3.73 31.66 -0.45
C PRO A 405 -3.17 30.56 -1.35
N ALA A 406 -2.88 30.84 -2.62
CA ALA A 406 -2.32 29.85 -3.55
C ALA A 406 -0.90 29.46 -3.13
N GLY A 407 -0.08 30.46 -2.78
CA GLY A 407 1.28 30.24 -2.27
C GLY A 407 1.31 29.43 -0.98
N LYS A 408 0.43 29.77 -0.03
CA LYS A 408 0.29 29.06 1.25
C LYS A 408 -0.11 27.60 1.07
N LEU A 409 -1.00 27.30 0.12
CA LEU A 409 -1.51 25.96 -0.15
C LEU A 409 -0.61 25.13 -1.07
N THR A 410 0.49 25.68 -1.56
CA THR A 410 1.43 24.97 -2.42
C THR A 410 2.35 24.08 -1.58
N SER A 411 2.32 22.77 -1.85
CA SER A 411 3.26 21.79 -1.30
C SER A 411 4.45 21.58 -2.23
N TYR A 412 5.55 21.08 -1.68
CA TYR A 412 6.82 20.90 -2.38
C TYR A 412 7.36 19.49 -2.16
N THR A 413 7.88 18.91 -3.23
CA THR A 413 8.56 17.62 -3.23
C THR A 413 9.92 17.80 -3.91
N LEU A 414 11.00 17.45 -3.20
CA LEU A 414 12.33 17.39 -3.76
C LEU A 414 12.44 16.10 -4.58
N VAL A 415 12.85 16.21 -5.85
CA VAL A 415 12.97 15.07 -6.77
C VAL A 415 14.41 14.99 -7.28
N PHE A 416 14.99 13.79 -7.22
CA PHE A 416 16.31 13.47 -7.74
C PHE A 416 16.20 12.68 -9.04
N TYR A 417 17.13 12.95 -9.97
CA TYR A 417 17.17 12.39 -11.31
C TYR A 417 18.58 11.90 -11.65
N SER A 418 18.66 10.84 -12.46
CA SER A 418 19.92 10.31 -12.97
C SER A 418 20.46 11.05 -14.19
N ASP A 419 19.69 11.98 -14.77
CA ASP A 419 20.00 12.66 -16.02
C ASP A 419 19.67 14.16 -15.96
N ALA A 420 20.39 14.94 -16.77
CA ALA A 420 20.25 16.40 -16.83
C ALA A 420 18.92 16.87 -17.46
N ALA A 421 18.23 16.00 -18.21
CA ALA A 421 16.95 16.32 -18.84
C ALA A 421 15.77 16.16 -17.86
N LEU A 422 16.03 15.64 -16.65
CA LEU A 422 15.05 15.39 -15.60
C LEU A 422 13.97 14.37 -16.02
N GLU A 423 14.36 13.37 -16.83
CA GLU A 423 13.43 12.36 -17.35
C GLU A 423 13.34 11.12 -16.46
N LYS A 424 14.42 10.77 -15.74
CA LYS A 424 14.50 9.54 -14.94
C LYS A 424 14.65 9.85 -13.46
N ALA A 425 13.53 9.94 -12.76
CA ALA A 425 13.51 10.13 -11.32
C ALA A 425 14.03 8.88 -10.58
N VAL A 426 14.93 9.08 -9.62
CA VAL A 426 15.61 8.03 -8.83
C VAL A 426 15.39 8.17 -7.33
N GLY A 427 14.78 9.28 -6.89
CA GLY A 427 14.47 9.52 -5.48
C GLY A 427 13.53 10.69 -5.30
N ARG A 428 12.72 10.65 -4.23
CA ARG A 428 11.80 11.73 -3.86
C ARG A 428 11.83 11.96 -2.35
N LYS A 429 11.68 13.21 -1.93
CA LYS A 429 11.56 13.59 -0.51
C LYS A 429 10.49 14.67 -0.37
N GLU A 430 9.43 14.36 0.38
CA GLU A 430 8.37 15.32 0.67
C GLU A 430 8.87 16.41 1.62
N ALA A 431 8.69 17.67 1.22
CA ALA A 431 8.94 18.83 2.06
C ALA A 431 7.64 19.47 2.57
N GLN A 432 6.49 18.97 2.10
CA GLN A 432 5.16 19.51 2.41
C GLN A 432 5.12 21.01 2.10
N TYR A 433 4.74 21.86 3.06
CA TYR A 433 4.61 23.31 2.86
C TYR A 433 5.89 24.10 3.19
N ASN A 434 7.03 23.41 3.32
CA ASN A 434 8.30 24.04 3.73
C ASN A 434 9.17 24.42 2.52
N GLY A 435 9.98 25.47 2.67
CA GLY A 435 10.95 25.92 1.67
C GLY A 435 12.30 25.21 1.72
N SER A 436 12.42 24.17 2.56
CA SER A 436 13.63 23.37 2.68
C SER A 436 13.33 21.97 3.21
N VAL A 437 14.22 21.03 2.93
CA VAL A 437 14.19 19.67 3.46
C VAL A 437 15.60 19.13 3.64
N ASP A 438 15.82 18.35 4.69
CA ASP A 438 17.05 17.62 4.93
C ASP A 438 16.96 16.21 4.33
N VAL A 439 18.00 15.82 3.59
CA VAL A 439 18.18 14.45 3.09
C VAL A 439 19.39 13.86 3.79
N SER A 440 19.21 12.75 4.50
CA SER A 440 20.31 12.07 5.19
C SER A 440 21.31 11.50 4.18
N PHE A 441 22.57 11.34 4.59
CA PHE A 441 23.60 10.77 3.72
C PHE A 441 23.31 9.31 3.35
N SER A 442 22.61 8.55 4.20
CA SER A 442 22.14 7.19 3.88
C SER A 442 21.04 7.19 2.80
N GLU A 443 20.13 8.15 2.84
CA GLU A 443 19.14 8.34 1.76
C GLU A 443 19.83 8.74 0.46
N LEU A 444 20.77 9.71 0.49
CA LEU A 444 21.54 10.11 -0.70
C LEU A 444 22.38 8.96 -1.27
N GLU A 445 22.94 8.09 -0.43
CA GLU A 445 23.68 6.90 -0.86
C GLU A 445 22.77 5.96 -1.65
N SER A 446 21.54 5.72 -1.16
CA SER A 446 20.54 4.90 -1.85
C SER A 446 20.09 5.52 -3.18
N ILE A 447 19.94 6.85 -3.22
CA ILE A 447 19.56 7.59 -4.43
C ILE A 447 20.69 7.58 -5.47
N ALA A 448 21.94 7.74 -5.03
CA ALA A 448 23.13 7.67 -5.88
C ALA A 448 23.31 6.27 -6.48
N ASP A 449 23.04 5.22 -5.70
CA ASP A 449 23.00 3.83 -6.17
C ASP A 449 21.93 3.62 -7.24
N ALA A 450 20.70 4.11 -6.99
CA ALA A 450 19.60 4.06 -7.94
C ALA A 450 19.90 4.85 -9.24
N ALA A 451 20.74 5.89 -9.16
CA ALA A 451 21.25 6.62 -10.32
C ALA A 451 22.39 5.90 -11.07
N GLY A 452 22.87 4.76 -10.58
CA GLY A 452 23.94 3.98 -11.20
C GLY A 452 25.34 4.54 -10.97
N ILE A 453 25.53 5.45 -10.00
CA ILE A 453 26.86 5.89 -9.59
C ILE A 453 27.49 4.71 -8.85
N ALA A 454 28.66 4.22 -9.29
CA ALA A 454 29.31 3.08 -8.63
C ALA A 454 29.67 3.40 -7.17
N ALA A 455 29.65 2.39 -6.29
CA ALA A 455 30.23 2.53 -4.95
C ALA A 455 31.68 3.02 -5.06
N GLU A 456 32.13 3.89 -4.14
CA GLU A 456 33.42 4.61 -4.23
C GLU A 456 33.56 5.57 -5.41
N GLY A 457 32.57 5.61 -6.31
CA GLY A 457 32.56 6.46 -7.48
C GLY A 457 32.09 7.88 -7.17
N THR A 458 32.62 8.81 -7.94
CA THR A 458 32.06 10.15 -8.07
C THR A 458 31.18 10.20 -9.31
N GLY A 459 29.96 10.69 -9.17
CA GLY A 459 29.02 10.85 -10.27
C GLY A 459 28.09 12.04 -10.07
N ASP A 460 27.33 12.38 -11.11
CA ASP A 460 26.41 13.51 -11.07
C ASP A 460 24.98 13.02 -10.78
N LEU A 461 24.34 13.65 -9.80
CA LEU A 461 22.90 13.63 -9.58
C LEU A 461 22.32 14.97 -10.03
N TYR A 462 21.07 14.95 -10.49
CA TYR A 462 20.32 16.16 -10.78
C TYR A 462 19.14 16.24 -9.83
N TRP A 463 18.81 17.44 -9.38
CA TRP A 463 17.70 17.64 -8.46
C TRP A 463 16.87 18.85 -8.85
N ALA A 464 15.57 18.76 -8.62
CA ALA A 464 14.60 19.82 -8.85
C ALA A 464 13.52 19.75 -7.76
N VAL A 465 12.72 20.80 -7.67
CA VAL A 465 11.59 20.86 -6.75
C VAL A 465 10.31 20.89 -7.56
N GLU A 466 9.45 19.90 -7.33
CA GLU A 466 8.08 19.88 -7.81
C GLU A 466 7.22 20.68 -6.82
N SER A 467 6.60 21.77 -7.28
CA SER A 467 5.55 22.47 -6.55
C SER A 467 4.19 21.93 -6.96
N LYS A 468 3.30 21.74 -6.01
CA LYS A 468 1.96 21.18 -6.22
C LYS A 468 0.90 22.02 -5.53
N LEU A 469 -0.12 22.41 -6.29
CA LEU A 469 -1.31 23.10 -5.81
C LEU A 469 -2.53 22.34 -6.32
N LEU A 470 -3.24 21.65 -5.41
CA LEU A 470 -4.32 20.72 -5.77
C LEU A 470 -3.83 19.64 -6.75
N SER A 471 -4.41 19.59 -7.96
CA SER A 471 -4.02 18.68 -9.04
C SER A 471 -2.91 19.22 -9.95
N TRP A 472 -2.52 20.48 -9.77
CA TRP A 472 -1.56 21.15 -10.65
C TRP A 472 -0.16 21.01 -10.09
N THR A 473 0.79 20.75 -10.99
CA THR A 473 2.20 20.59 -10.64
C THR A 473 3.06 21.45 -11.55
N ALA A 474 4.14 22.00 -11.01
CA ALA A 474 5.18 22.68 -11.77
C ALA A 474 6.56 22.24 -11.27
N LEU A 475 7.51 22.10 -12.18
CA LEU A 475 8.87 21.68 -11.84
C LEU A 475 9.81 22.89 -11.95
N SER A 476 10.68 23.07 -10.96
CA SER A 476 11.77 24.03 -11.05
C SER A 476 12.75 23.67 -12.18
N SER A 477 13.65 24.59 -12.52
CA SER A 477 14.86 24.19 -13.22
C SER A 477 15.66 23.21 -12.36
N GLY A 478 16.33 22.25 -13.02
CA GLY A 478 17.22 21.31 -12.35
C GLY A 478 18.55 21.94 -11.98
N ARG A 479 19.18 21.44 -10.92
CA ARG A 479 20.57 21.69 -10.55
C ARG A 479 21.34 20.39 -10.49
N LYS A 480 22.62 20.46 -10.83
CA LYS A 480 23.56 19.35 -10.70
C LYS A 480 24.17 19.32 -9.29
N LEU A 481 24.28 18.13 -8.73
CA LEU A 481 24.98 17.83 -7.49
C LEU A 481 25.97 16.69 -7.78
N THR A 482 27.27 16.94 -7.68
CA THR A 482 28.29 15.91 -7.80
C THR A 482 28.39 15.16 -6.48
N VAL A 483 28.08 13.87 -6.49
CA VAL A 483 28.09 13.00 -5.31
C VAL A 483 29.26 12.04 -5.41
N THR A 484 30.07 12.00 -4.36
CA THR A 484 31.04 10.91 -4.15
C THR A 484 30.43 9.94 -3.16
N ARG A 485 30.11 8.73 -3.63
CA ARG A 485 29.53 7.66 -2.82
C ARG A 485 30.50 7.17 -1.76
N MET A 486 29.97 6.66 -0.66
CA MET A 486 30.80 6.08 0.39
C MET A 486 31.63 4.93 -0.16
N LYS A 487 32.84 4.79 0.38
CA LYS A 487 33.58 3.55 0.26
C LYS A 487 32.83 2.50 1.06
N GLY A 488 32.43 1.41 0.39
CA GLY A 488 31.33 0.53 0.82
C GLY A 488 31.43 0.05 2.27
N ILE A 489 30.32 -0.44 2.81
CA ILE A 489 30.27 -1.03 4.15
C ILE A 489 31.35 -2.13 4.26
N PRO A 490 32.29 -2.05 5.22
CA PRO A 490 33.32 -3.06 5.39
C PRO A 490 32.75 -4.47 5.48
N THR A 491 33.37 -5.42 4.77
CA THR A 491 33.05 -6.85 4.84
C THR A 491 33.91 -7.59 5.85
N ALA A 492 35.01 -6.97 6.29
CA ALA A 492 35.86 -7.38 7.40
C ALA A 492 36.23 -6.14 8.23
N ALA A 493 36.58 -6.35 9.49
CA ALA A 493 37.14 -5.32 10.34
C ALA A 493 38.30 -5.89 11.17
N TYR A 494 39.28 -5.05 11.46
CA TYR A 494 40.45 -5.39 12.27
C TYR A 494 40.71 -4.32 13.32
N ILE A 495 41.40 -4.66 14.40
CA ILE A 495 41.96 -3.71 15.36
C ILE A 495 43.49 -3.79 15.31
N THR A 496 44.14 -2.63 15.36
CA THR A 496 45.59 -2.50 15.34
C THR A 496 46.05 -1.29 16.15
N GLY A 497 47.34 -1.24 16.51
CA GLY A 497 48.00 -0.13 17.21
C GLY A 497 48.52 -0.50 18.59
N ALA A 498 49.48 0.27 19.10
CA ALA A 498 50.18 -0.03 20.36
C ALA A 498 49.28 -0.05 21.60
N ALA A 499 48.16 0.69 21.56
CA ALA A 499 47.17 0.66 22.64
C ALA A 499 46.23 -0.55 22.57
N SER A 500 46.25 -1.33 21.49
CA SER A 500 45.61 -2.64 21.43
C SER A 500 46.54 -3.70 22.00
N GLU A 501 45.99 -4.76 22.61
CA GLU A 501 46.82 -5.89 23.08
C GLU A 501 47.56 -6.64 21.95
N PHE A 502 47.23 -6.35 20.69
CA PHE A 502 47.83 -6.95 19.49
C PHE A 502 48.97 -6.10 18.91
N GLY A 503 49.26 -4.94 19.50
CA GLY A 503 50.30 -4.03 19.02
C GLY A 503 50.10 -3.63 17.56
N SER A 504 51.18 -3.61 16.76
CA SER A 504 51.10 -3.28 15.33
C SER A 504 50.47 -4.37 14.45
N GLY A 505 50.06 -5.50 15.02
CA GLY A 505 49.34 -6.55 14.29
C GLY A 505 47.90 -6.14 13.96
N TYR A 506 47.29 -6.85 13.01
CA TYR A 506 45.89 -6.66 12.63
C TYR A 506 45.07 -7.83 13.15
N GLN A 507 44.44 -7.67 14.30
CA GLN A 507 43.56 -8.71 14.83
C GLN A 507 42.18 -8.55 14.20
N THR A 508 41.66 -9.62 13.60
CA THR A 508 40.32 -9.62 13.02
C THR A 508 39.24 -9.52 14.09
N LEU A 509 38.18 -8.78 13.81
CA LEU A 509 36.95 -8.76 14.60
C LEU A 509 35.98 -9.83 14.05
N LYS A 510 35.19 -10.42 14.93
CA LYS A 510 34.19 -11.42 14.55
C LYS A 510 33.01 -10.76 13.83
N ALA A 511 32.68 -11.24 12.65
CA ALA A 511 31.52 -10.77 11.89
C ALA A 511 30.21 -11.32 12.48
N LEU A 512 29.23 -10.44 12.67
CA LEU A 512 27.86 -10.77 13.13
C LEU A 512 26.81 -10.67 12.01
N GLY A 513 27.18 -10.09 10.88
CA GLY A 513 26.31 -9.80 9.74
C GLY A 513 26.94 -8.71 8.87
N ALA A 514 26.24 -8.30 7.80
CA ALA A 514 26.73 -7.28 6.89
C ALA A 514 27.09 -5.98 7.64
N GLY A 515 28.37 -5.61 7.64
CA GLY A 515 28.87 -4.39 8.29
C GLY A 515 28.88 -4.39 9.81
N LYS A 516 28.64 -5.52 10.48
CA LYS A 516 28.61 -5.61 11.95
C LYS A 516 29.70 -6.53 12.47
N PHE A 517 30.52 -6.02 13.38
CA PHE A 517 31.71 -6.70 13.88
C PHE A 517 31.85 -6.53 15.39
N GLU A 518 32.35 -7.56 16.08
CA GLU A 518 32.61 -7.49 17.51
C GLU A 518 33.95 -8.08 17.93
N ILE A 519 34.46 -7.64 19.08
CA ILE A 519 35.64 -8.23 19.71
C ILE A 519 35.64 -8.00 21.23
N PHE A 520 36.20 -8.97 21.95
CA PHE A 520 36.58 -8.86 23.35
C PHE A 520 38.08 -8.66 23.41
N THR A 521 38.54 -7.49 23.84
CA THR A 521 39.96 -7.14 23.79
C THR A 521 40.39 -6.25 24.94
N LYS A 522 41.67 -6.30 25.30
CA LYS A 522 42.28 -5.36 26.23
C LYS A 522 42.83 -4.14 25.48
N LEU A 523 42.46 -2.96 25.96
CA LEU A 523 43.02 -1.69 25.53
C LEU A 523 43.89 -1.10 26.64
N THR A 524 44.98 -0.42 26.27
CA THR A 524 45.92 0.24 27.19
C THR A 524 45.91 1.75 26.99
N THR A 525 46.58 2.48 27.87
CA THR A 525 46.72 3.94 27.80
C THR A 525 47.91 4.40 26.95
N ASP A 526 48.44 3.54 26.07
CA ASP A 526 49.59 3.89 25.23
C ASP A 526 49.26 5.10 24.32
N ALA A 527 50.14 6.10 24.31
CA ALA A 527 49.93 7.35 23.61
C ALA A 527 49.94 7.21 22.07
N ALA A 528 50.53 6.12 21.53
CA ALA A 528 50.46 5.83 20.09
C ALA A 528 49.07 5.32 19.65
N GLY A 529 48.21 4.93 20.61
CA GLY A 529 46.80 4.63 20.38
C GLY A 529 46.53 3.35 19.58
N TYR A 530 45.26 3.17 19.22
CA TYR A 530 44.74 2.07 18.40
C TYR A 530 43.75 2.59 17.36
N ASN A 531 43.53 1.79 16.32
CA ASN A 531 42.60 2.03 15.23
C ASN A 531 41.85 0.76 14.85
N PHE A 532 40.69 0.95 14.23
CA PHE A 532 40.02 -0.10 13.47
C PHE A 532 40.33 0.04 11.99
N THR A 533 40.39 -1.05 11.25
CA THR A 533 40.60 -1.01 9.80
C THR A 533 39.67 -1.96 9.07
N ASP A 534 39.44 -1.75 7.77
CA ASP A 534 38.64 -2.67 6.92
C ASP A 534 39.49 -3.71 6.18
N GLY A 535 40.80 -3.72 6.43
CA GLY A 535 41.78 -4.64 5.86
C GLY A 535 42.96 -4.85 6.81
N ASP A 536 43.79 -5.84 6.51
CA ASP A 536 44.96 -6.26 7.29
C ASP A 536 46.29 -5.70 6.77
N THR A 537 46.22 -4.62 5.99
CA THR A 537 47.36 -3.95 5.36
C THR A 537 47.48 -2.49 5.80
N ALA A 538 48.66 -1.89 5.59
CA ALA A 538 48.93 -0.51 5.98
C ALA A 538 48.11 0.55 5.20
N ASP A 539 47.63 0.20 4.00
CA ASP A 539 46.81 1.02 3.11
C ASP A 539 45.29 0.81 3.30
N ALA A 540 44.90 -0.08 4.22
CA ALA A 540 43.50 -0.25 4.61
C ALA A 540 42.91 1.07 5.15
N ARG A 541 41.59 1.26 4.98
CA ARG A 541 40.92 2.41 5.60
C ARG A 541 41.01 2.27 7.10
N LYS A 542 41.18 3.40 7.78
CA LYS A 542 41.25 3.48 9.23
C LYS A 542 40.02 4.17 9.78
N PHE A 543 39.56 3.65 10.91
CA PHE A 543 38.40 4.14 11.61
C PHE A 543 38.70 4.32 13.09
N VAL A 544 38.18 5.40 13.64
CA VAL A 544 38.20 5.75 15.04
C VAL A 544 36.78 5.76 15.59
N VAL A 545 36.64 5.58 16.90
CA VAL A 545 35.34 5.72 17.59
C VAL A 545 35.36 6.96 18.48
N GLU A 546 34.46 7.90 18.20
CA GLU A 546 34.32 9.16 18.94
C GLU A 546 32.87 9.33 19.40
N GLY A 547 32.65 9.37 20.72
CA GLY A 547 31.29 9.57 21.27
C GLY A 547 30.28 8.50 20.86
N GLY A 548 30.73 7.28 20.56
CA GLY A 548 29.88 6.18 20.07
C GLY A 548 29.60 6.20 18.56
N ALA A 549 30.20 7.11 17.80
CA ALA A 549 30.12 7.13 16.34
C ALA A 549 31.41 6.61 15.71
N ILE A 550 31.29 5.90 14.59
CA ILE A 550 32.43 5.46 13.77
C ILE A 550 32.81 6.59 12.82
N ARG A 551 34.11 6.91 12.73
CA ARG A 551 34.64 7.92 11.82
C ARG A 551 35.84 7.38 11.06
N GLU A 552 35.84 7.55 9.74
CA GLU A 552 37.03 7.27 8.94
C GLU A 552 38.08 8.37 9.20
N SER A 553 39.27 7.98 9.65
CA SER A 553 40.32 8.91 10.08
C SER A 553 41.66 8.19 10.17
N ASP A 554 42.73 8.88 9.77
CA ASP A 554 44.11 8.43 9.98
C ASP A 554 44.62 8.64 11.42
N ALA A 555 43.84 9.32 12.27
CA ALA A 555 44.16 9.50 13.68
C ALA A 555 44.15 8.16 14.43
N SER A 556 44.79 8.10 15.60
CA SER A 556 44.70 7.00 16.55
C SER A 556 43.89 7.40 17.79
N VAL A 557 43.15 6.46 18.36
CA VAL A 557 42.43 6.66 19.63
C VAL A 557 43.27 6.15 20.79
N VAL A 558 43.33 6.91 21.88
CA VAL A 558 43.95 6.48 23.13
C VAL A 558 42.86 6.09 24.11
N SER A 559 42.97 4.92 24.74
CA SER A 559 42.03 4.51 25.79
C SER A 559 42.21 5.41 27.02
N SER A 560 41.11 5.79 27.67
CA SER A 560 41.15 6.59 28.90
C SER A 560 41.73 5.83 30.09
N GLU A 561 41.65 4.50 30.06
CA GLU A 561 42.20 3.60 31.06
C GLU A 561 42.60 2.26 30.45
N GLU A 562 43.47 1.53 31.15
CA GLU A 562 43.80 0.15 30.80
C GLU A 562 42.71 -0.79 31.32
N ALA A 563 41.95 -1.39 30.41
CA ALA A 563 40.84 -2.28 30.76
C ALA A 563 40.49 -3.26 29.63
N ILE A 564 39.62 -4.22 29.93
CA ILE A 564 39.05 -5.14 28.96
C ILE A 564 37.74 -4.55 28.46
N TYR A 565 37.54 -4.57 27.15
CA TYR A 565 36.35 -4.03 26.50
C TYR A 565 35.68 -5.09 25.63
N TYR A 566 34.35 -5.06 25.65
CA TYR A 566 33.53 -5.54 24.55
C TYR A 566 33.32 -4.38 23.57
N ILE A 567 33.72 -4.58 22.32
CA ILE A 567 33.60 -3.59 21.25
C ILE A 567 32.66 -4.14 20.20
N LEU A 568 31.62 -3.38 19.87
CA LEU A 568 30.68 -3.67 18.78
C LEU A 568 30.71 -2.50 17.79
N LEU A 569 31.04 -2.79 16.53
CA LEU A 569 31.02 -1.85 15.42
C LEU A 569 29.84 -2.18 14.50
N ASP A 570 29.03 -1.18 14.17
CA ASP A 570 27.94 -1.27 13.19
C ASP A 570 28.15 -0.18 12.14
N PHE A 571 28.85 -0.53 11.06
CA PHE A 571 29.14 0.37 9.95
C PHE A 571 27.89 0.73 9.14
N GLY A 572 26.85 -0.10 9.16
CA GLY A 572 25.57 0.22 8.52
C GLY A 572 24.79 1.31 9.27
N ALA A 573 24.90 1.34 10.60
CA ALA A 573 24.31 2.39 11.44
C ALA A 573 25.26 3.57 11.71
N GLY A 574 26.56 3.43 11.43
CA GLY A 574 27.58 4.44 11.77
C GLY A 574 27.84 4.54 13.29
N THR A 575 27.54 3.48 14.04
CA THR A 575 27.60 3.49 15.52
C THR A 575 28.55 2.43 16.07
N ALA A 576 29.12 2.70 17.23
CA ALA A 576 29.95 1.78 17.97
C ALA A 576 29.61 1.77 19.46
N LYS A 577 29.77 0.62 20.10
CA LYS A 577 29.69 0.46 21.56
C LYS A 577 31.02 -0.06 22.07
N LEU A 578 31.59 0.65 23.02
CA LEU A 578 32.77 0.21 23.78
C LEU A 578 32.33 0.09 25.23
N GLN A 579 32.21 -1.14 25.70
CA GLN A 579 31.67 -1.44 27.02
C GLN A 579 32.76 -2.11 27.87
N LYS A 580 33.04 -1.55 29.04
CA LYS A 580 34.07 -2.05 29.93
C LYS A 580 33.62 -3.35 30.59
N ILE A 581 34.48 -4.37 30.59
CA ILE A 581 34.30 -5.62 31.31
C ILE A 581 35.14 -5.58 32.57
N GLU A 582 34.49 -5.46 33.72
CA GLU A 582 35.17 -5.24 35.00
C GLU A 582 35.60 -6.55 35.66
N ASN A 583 34.81 -7.61 35.47
CA ASN A 583 35.14 -8.95 35.93
C ASN A 583 34.41 -10.01 35.12
N MET A 584 34.97 -11.23 35.11
CA MET A 584 34.36 -12.43 34.53
C MET A 584 34.37 -13.54 35.57
N ARG A 585 33.23 -14.19 35.78
CA ARG A 585 33.04 -15.16 36.87
C ARG A 585 32.29 -16.39 36.40
N TYR A 586 32.75 -17.54 36.87
CA TYR A 586 32.02 -18.79 36.83
C TYR A 586 31.26 -18.96 38.13
N LEU A 587 29.98 -19.35 38.03
CA LEU A 587 29.19 -19.72 39.19
C LEU A 587 28.06 -20.70 38.86
N SER A 588 27.63 -21.41 39.89
CA SER A 588 26.43 -22.25 39.90
C SER A 588 25.23 -21.48 40.48
N PRO A 589 23.99 -22.00 40.31
CA PRO A 589 22.77 -21.38 40.84
C PRO A 589 22.87 -20.95 42.31
N ASN A 590 23.35 -21.85 43.19
CA ASN A 590 23.50 -21.55 44.61
C ASN A 590 24.59 -20.51 44.91
N VAL A 591 25.64 -20.45 44.10
CA VAL A 591 26.72 -19.44 44.22
C VAL A 591 26.25 -18.06 43.77
N LYS A 592 25.23 -17.99 42.90
CA LYS A 592 24.60 -16.73 42.46
C LYS A 592 23.98 -15.97 43.64
N THR A 593 23.27 -16.69 44.52
CA THR A 593 22.37 -16.08 45.51
C THR A 593 22.80 -16.31 46.95
N GLN A 594 23.34 -17.48 47.29
CA GLN A 594 23.56 -17.90 48.68
C GLN A 594 25.05 -17.97 49.08
N HIS A 595 25.93 -18.30 48.12
CA HIS A 595 27.36 -18.53 48.37
C HIS A 595 28.27 -17.67 47.49
N THR A 596 28.04 -16.36 47.48
CA THR A 596 28.75 -15.44 46.58
C THR A 596 30.27 -15.41 46.80
N GLU A 597 30.74 -15.79 47.99
CA GLU A 597 32.16 -15.97 48.32
C GLU A 597 32.83 -17.13 47.57
N LYS A 598 32.03 -18.04 46.99
CA LYS A 598 32.50 -19.21 46.22
C LYS A 598 32.55 -18.97 44.70
N GLN A 599 32.27 -17.74 44.25
CA GLN A 599 32.40 -17.39 42.85
C GLN A 599 33.85 -17.54 42.38
N ILE A 600 34.04 -18.23 41.26
CA ILE A 600 35.36 -18.40 40.65
C ILE A 600 35.58 -17.22 39.71
N LYS A 601 36.56 -16.37 40.01
CA LYS A 601 37.01 -15.35 39.06
C LYS A 601 37.82 -16.00 37.96
N LEU A 602 37.57 -15.64 36.71
CA LEU A 602 38.42 -16.01 35.59
C LEU A 602 39.26 -14.80 35.18
N PRO A 603 40.58 -14.82 35.43
CA PRO A 603 41.50 -13.84 34.87
C PRO A 603 41.51 -13.86 33.34
N TYR A 604 41.55 -12.69 32.73
CA TYR A 604 41.74 -12.53 31.29
C TYR A 604 43.16 -12.91 30.88
N GLN A 605 43.29 -13.69 29.83
CA GLN A 605 44.57 -14.19 29.29
C GLN A 605 45.00 -13.48 28.00
N GLY A 606 44.12 -12.66 27.44
CA GLY A 606 44.31 -12.04 26.12
C GLY A 606 43.42 -12.67 25.05
N ASN A 607 43.24 -11.94 23.93
CA ASN A 607 42.48 -12.37 22.75
C ASN A 607 41.08 -12.97 23.06
N GLY A 608 40.30 -12.32 23.93
CA GLY A 608 38.96 -12.79 24.29
C GLY A 608 38.93 -14.04 25.18
N ILE A 609 40.06 -14.49 25.74
CA ILE A 609 40.13 -15.71 26.56
C ILE A 609 40.16 -15.36 28.05
N TRP A 610 39.30 -15.99 28.83
CA TRP A 610 39.37 -16.01 30.29
C TRP A 610 39.63 -17.43 30.80
N TYR A 611 40.48 -17.55 31.81
CA TYR A 611 40.96 -18.86 32.25
C TYR A 611 41.22 -18.91 33.75
N ALA A 612 40.81 -20.01 34.40
CA ALA A 612 41.14 -20.32 35.79
C ALA A 612 41.58 -21.78 35.91
N ALA A 613 42.71 -22.03 36.57
CA ALA A 613 43.29 -23.35 36.71
C ALA A 613 43.10 -23.96 38.11
N GLY A 614 42.89 -25.28 38.15
CA GLY A 614 42.89 -26.07 39.38
C GLY A 614 41.82 -25.66 40.39
N VAL A 615 40.71 -25.07 39.92
CA VAL A 615 39.63 -24.57 40.76
C VAL A 615 38.68 -25.68 41.16
N VAL A 616 38.00 -25.54 42.30
CA VAL A 616 36.98 -26.48 42.78
C VAL A 616 35.61 -25.84 42.56
N PRO A 617 34.81 -26.31 41.58
CA PRO A 617 33.45 -25.82 41.37
C PRO A 617 32.57 -26.11 42.59
N TYR A 618 31.73 -25.15 42.98
CA TYR A 618 30.82 -25.34 44.11
C TYR A 618 29.45 -25.86 43.61
N LEU A 619 29.22 -27.16 43.79
CA LEU A 619 28.02 -27.89 43.31
C LEU A 619 27.41 -28.73 44.44
N ARG A 620 26.92 -28.09 45.52
CA ARG A 620 26.60 -28.80 46.79
C ARG A 620 25.23 -29.45 46.89
N ASP A 621 24.27 -29.07 46.05
CA ASP A 621 22.99 -29.77 46.03
C ASP A 621 23.11 -31.03 45.16
N TRP A 622 22.59 -32.14 45.67
CA TRP A 622 22.71 -33.46 45.04
C TRP A 622 22.09 -33.53 43.62
N ASP A 623 21.28 -32.53 43.26
CA ASP A 623 20.65 -32.40 41.95
C ASP A 623 21.18 -31.22 41.11
N ASP A 624 22.24 -30.52 41.54
CA ASP A 624 22.72 -29.32 40.84
C ASP A 624 24.14 -29.46 40.26
N ASP A 625 24.21 -29.68 38.95
CA ASP A 625 25.40 -29.59 38.09
C ASP A 625 25.38 -28.39 37.15
N ARG A 626 24.47 -27.43 37.37
CA ARG A 626 24.31 -26.29 36.47
C ARG A 626 25.39 -25.26 36.74
N TYR A 627 25.83 -24.59 35.68
CA TYR A 627 26.68 -23.41 35.80
C TYR A 627 26.48 -22.44 34.64
N PHE A 628 26.97 -21.23 34.83
CA PHE A 628 26.97 -20.17 33.85
C PHE A 628 28.08 -19.17 34.16
N PHE A 629 28.32 -18.23 33.23
CA PHE A 629 29.27 -17.15 33.44
C PHE A 629 28.56 -15.82 33.58
N TRP A 630 29.06 -14.95 34.47
CA TRP A 630 28.61 -13.57 34.59
C TRP A 630 29.78 -12.64 34.44
N ALA A 631 29.54 -11.55 33.72
CA ALA A 631 30.40 -10.39 33.77
C ALA A 631 29.63 -9.17 34.25
N GLU A 632 30.39 -8.24 34.78
CA GLU A 632 29.93 -6.88 35.02
C GLU A 632 30.40 -6.03 33.85
N VAL A 633 29.44 -5.58 33.04
CA VAL A 633 29.67 -4.82 31.80
C VAL A 633 29.08 -3.44 31.97
N ASP A 634 29.94 -2.42 32.00
CA ASP A 634 29.60 -1.04 32.41
C ASP A 634 28.81 -0.98 33.74
N GLY A 635 29.22 -1.79 34.74
CA GLY A 635 28.53 -1.89 36.03
C GLY A 635 27.24 -2.72 36.02
N VAL A 636 26.83 -3.24 34.86
CA VAL A 636 25.62 -4.07 34.72
C VAL A 636 26.01 -5.54 34.70
N LYS A 637 25.49 -6.29 35.69
CA LYS A 637 25.59 -7.74 35.71
C LYS A 637 24.86 -8.33 34.51
N THR A 638 25.60 -9.04 33.69
CA THR A 638 25.06 -9.62 32.46
C THR A 638 25.56 -11.08 32.35
N LYS A 639 24.73 -11.95 31.78
CA LYS A 639 24.87 -13.43 31.81
C LYS A 639 25.32 -13.98 30.46
N PHE A 640 26.34 -14.85 30.47
CA PHE A 640 26.76 -15.68 29.35
C PHE A 640 26.38 -17.14 29.63
N GLY A 641 25.80 -17.81 28.64
CA GLY A 641 25.31 -19.17 28.83
C GLY A 641 24.95 -19.89 27.54
N ALA A 642 24.38 -21.08 27.67
CA ALA A 642 23.79 -21.81 26.55
C ALA A 642 22.48 -21.14 26.10
N ASN A 643 22.04 -21.38 24.86
CA ASN A 643 20.72 -20.95 24.39
C ASN A 643 20.13 -21.97 23.41
N PRO A 644 19.07 -22.72 23.79
CA PRO A 644 18.48 -22.81 25.13
C PRO A 644 19.44 -23.44 26.14
N GLY A 645 19.10 -23.40 27.44
CA GLY A 645 19.86 -24.09 28.49
C GLY A 645 19.98 -25.59 28.25
N MET A 646 21.10 -26.19 28.69
CA MET A 646 21.31 -27.64 28.60
C MET A 646 20.34 -28.40 29.51
N THR A 647 19.82 -29.53 29.00
CA THR A 647 18.90 -30.42 29.75
C THR A 647 19.52 -31.80 29.93
N GLY A 648 19.05 -32.52 30.95
CA GLY A 648 19.56 -33.84 31.31
C GLY A 648 20.94 -33.83 31.98
N ASP A 649 21.48 -35.03 32.20
CA ASP A 649 22.75 -35.25 32.88
C ASP A 649 23.90 -35.40 31.87
N LEU A 650 25.02 -34.74 32.16
CA LEU A 650 26.26 -34.95 31.40
C LEU A 650 27.04 -36.12 32.03
N ASN A 651 27.01 -37.29 31.40
CA ASN A 651 27.64 -38.50 31.94
C ASN A 651 29.03 -38.83 31.35
N SER A 652 29.49 -38.06 30.36
CA SER A 652 30.81 -38.25 29.74
C SER A 652 31.47 -36.91 29.47
N LYS A 653 32.82 -36.90 29.46
CA LYS A 653 33.60 -35.70 29.17
C LYS A 653 33.27 -35.20 27.76
N PRO A 654 32.85 -33.93 27.59
CA PRO A 654 32.57 -33.37 26.28
C PRO A 654 33.86 -33.25 25.46
N ALA A 655 33.74 -33.34 24.14
CA ALA A 655 34.82 -32.95 23.24
C ALA A 655 35.07 -31.45 23.38
N GLU A 656 36.27 -30.98 23.01
CA GLU A 656 36.63 -29.56 23.11
C GLU A 656 35.59 -28.70 22.38
N ASN A 657 35.34 -28.93 21.09
CA ASN A 657 34.39 -28.13 20.29
C ASN A 657 32.94 -28.65 20.32
N ASP A 658 32.48 -29.18 21.44
CA ASP A 658 31.10 -29.66 21.57
C ASP A 658 30.10 -28.49 21.45
N SER A 659 29.23 -28.53 20.44
CA SER A 659 28.27 -27.45 20.15
C SER A 659 27.31 -27.15 21.30
N ARG A 660 27.10 -28.09 22.24
CA ARG A 660 26.30 -27.88 23.46
C ARG A 660 26.93 -26.86 24.42
N PHE A 661 28.24 -26.65 24.31
CA PHE A 661 29.01 -25.71 25.13
C PHE A 661 29.26 -24.38 24.42
N ARG A 662 28.54 -24.12 23.32
CA ARG A 662 28.50 -22.81 22.68
C ARG A 662 27.96 -21.75 23.65
N VAL A 663 28.64 -20.62 23.70
CA VAL A 663 28.31 -19.49 24.58
C VAL A 663 27.56 -18.42 23.80
N PHE A 664 26.45 -17.96 24.39
CA PHE A 664 25.63 -16.86 23.90
C PHE A 664 25.65 -15.70 24.89
N TRP A 665 25.57 -14.49 24.34
CA TRP A 665 25.58 -13.23 25.10
C TRP A 665 24.90 -12.08 24.34
N PRO A 666 24.26 -11.14 25.05
CA PRO A 666 23.74 -11.32 26.40
C PRO A 666 22.55 -12.28 26.35
N ILE A 667 22.43 -13.20 27.31
CA ILE A 667 21.20 -14.00 27.45
C ILE A 667 20.33 -13.41 28.56
N ALA A 668 19.04 -13.25 28.27
CA ALA A 668 18.08 -12.75 29.25
C ALA A 668 17.88 -13.79 30.36
N ASP A 669 17.79 -13.33 31.61
CA ASP A 669 17.61 -14.20 32.79
C ASP A 669 16.11 -14.54 32.97
N VAL A 670 15.49 -15.18 31.98
CA VAL A 670 14.02 -15.17 31.81
C VAL A 670 13.25 -16.23 32.61
N ASN A 671 13.87 -17.30 33.12
CA ASN A 671 13.14 -18.40 33.78
C ASN A 671 13.88 -19.03 34.98
N GLY A 672 14.53 -18.21 35.80
CA GLY A 672 15.33 -18.74 36.90
C GLY A 672 16.58 -19.49 36.44
N ASP A 673 17.21 -20.23 37.35
CA ASP A 673 18.59 -20.70 37.18
C ASP A 673 18.79 -21.79 36.11
N ASP A 674 17.72 -22.33 35.54
CA ASP A 674 17.74 -23.29 34.41
C ASP A 674 17.92 -22.63 33.05
N ALA A 675 17.47 -21.38 32.89
CA ALA A 675 17.52 -20.68 31.62
C ALA A 675 18.96 -20.36 31.22
N GLY A 676 19.46 -21.07 30.21
CA GLY A 676 20.80 -20.86 29.65
C GLY A 676 21.95 -21.39 30.49
N ALA A 677 21.69 -22.32 31.41
CA ALA A 677 22.75 -23.01 32.13
C ALA A 677 23.48 -24.03 31.24
N PHE A 678 24.78 -24.17 31.45
CA PHE A 678 25.56 -25.33 31.06
C PHE A 678 25.47 -26.42 32.13
N LYS A 679 25.90 -27.64 31.79
CA LYS A 679 25.93 -28.79 32.69
C LYS A 679 27.37 -29.25 32.92
N MET A 680 27.77 -29.37 34.18
CA MET A 680 29.01 -30.02 34.59
C MET A 680 28.86 -31.55 34.51
N LEU A 681 29.96 -32.28 34.34
CA LEU A 681 29.95 -33.75 34.41
C LEU A 681 29.30 -34.22 35.72
N HIS A 682 28.33 -35.12 35.63
CA HIS A 682 27.53 -35.60 36.77
C HIS A 682 28.41 -36.12 37.92
N ALA A 683 29.56 -36.71 37.62
CA ALA A 683 30.54 -37.18 38.60
C ALA A 683 31.20 -36.08 39.47
N TYR A 684 30.93 -34.80 39.20
CA TYR A 684 31.39 -33.64 39.99
C TYR A 684 30.30 -33.07 40.92
N ARG A 685 29.05 -33.57 40.85
CA ARG A 685 27.97 -33.18 41.77
C ARG A 685 28.32 -33.56 43.20
N GLY A 686 28.02 -32.67 44.15
CA GLY A 686 28.24 -32.87 45.58
C GLY A 686 29.70 -33.02 46.00
N ASN A 687 30.67 -32.80 45.10
CA ASN A 687 32.09 -33.00 45.37
C ASN A 687 32.79 -31.68 45.78
N ASP A 688 33.67 -31.75 46.79
CA ASP A 688 34.39 -30.61 47.34
C ASP A 688 35.92 -30.65 47.15
N SER A 689 36.43 -31.65 46.43
CA SER A 689 37.86 -31.90 46.24
C SER A 689 38.30 -31.99 44.78
N LYS A 690 37.39 -32.36 43.88
CA LYS A 690 37.65 -32.47 42.44
C LYS A 690 37.92 -31.11 41.82
N ARG A 691 38.93 -31.06 40.97
CA ARG A 691 39.41 -29.83 40.34
C ARG A 691 39.11 -29.82 38.86
N VAL A 692 38.96 -28.61 38.33
CA VAL A 692 38.85 -28.36 36.89
C VAL A 692 39.72 -27.18 36.49
N ASN A 693 40.15 -27.15 35.23
CA ASN A 693 40.50 -25.91 34.56
C ASN A 693 39.29 -25.41 33.78
N ILE A 694 39.00 -24.13 33.88
CA ILE A 694 37.85 -23.48 33.22
C ILE A 694 38.42 -22.49 32.22
N LYS A 695 38.08 -22.66 30.94
CA LYS A 695 38.38 -21.72 29.86
C LYS A 695 37.07 -21.20 29.27
N LEU A 696 36.92 -19.89 29.22
CA LEU A 696 35.88 -19.22 28.43
C LEU A 696 36.57 -18.56 27.23
N ASP A 697 36.24 -19.01 26.03
CA ASP A 697 36.86 -18.59 24.79
C ASP A 697 35.88 -17.75 23.97
N MET A 698 36.03 -16.44 24.11
CA MET A 698 35.33 -15.43 23.33
C MET A 698 36.23 -14.85 22.24
N SER A 699 37.26 -15.58 21.80
CA SER A 699 38.18 -15.11 20.76
C SER A 699 37.43 -14.84 19.45
N PRO A 700 37.77 -13.78 18.71
CA PRO A 700 37.20 -13.54 17.38
C PRO A 700 37.59 -14.63 16.36
N ASP A 701 38.67 -15.39 16.61
CA ASP A 701 39.21 -16.40 15.69
C ASP A 701 38.38 -17.71 15.64
N THR A 702 37.44 -17.86 16.57
CA THR A 702 36.55 -19.03 16.65
C THR A 702 35.28 -18.83 15.83
N GLU A 703 34.74 -19.88 15.20
CA GLU A 703 33.45 -19.77 14.48
C GLU A 703 32.30 -19.39 15.43
N HIS A 704 32.31 -19.95 16.64
CA HIS A 704 31.40 -19.62 17.73
C HIS A 704 32.19 -19.47 19.02
N TYR A 705 31.63 -18.76 19.99
CA TYR A 705 32.21 -18.72 21.33
C TYR A 705 31.92 -20.01 22.09
N TYR A 706 32.87 -20.44 22.89
CA TYR A 706 32.80 -21.71 23.60
C TYR A 706 33.28 -21.58 25.03
N ASN A 707 32.83 -22.50 25.87
CA ASN A 707 33.43 -22.74 27.17
C ASN A 707 33.95 -24.17 27.23
N TYR A 708 35.11 -24.33 27.85
CA TYR A 708 35.80 -25.61 27.97
C TYR A 708 36.10 -25.88 29.43
N ILE A 709 35.71 -27.08 29.88
CA ILE A 709 36.04 -27.58 31.21
C ILE A 709 36.99 -28.75 31.06
N GLU A 710 38.23 -28.55 31.51
CA GLU A 710 39.18 -29.65 31.66
C GLU A 710 39.01 -30.27 33.04
N TYR A 711 38.50 -31.49 33.07
CA TYR A 711 38.32 -32.28 34.27
C TYR A 711 39.67 -32.89 34.70
N LEU A 712 40.12 -32.56 35.92
CA LEU A 712 41.46 -32.88 36.46
C LEU A 712 41.46 -34.02 37.49
N ASP A 713 40.40 -34.84 37.52
CA ASP A 713 40.26 -35.98 38.44
C ASP A 713 41.58 -36.76 38.63
#